data_AF-A0AA45BW51-F1
#
_entry.id   AF-A0AA45BW51-F1
#
_cell.length_a   1.000
_cell.length_b   1.000
_cell.length_c   1.000
_cell.angle_alpha   90.00
_cell.angle_beta   90.00
_cell.angle_gamma   90.00
#
_symmetry.space_group_name_H-M   'P 1'
#
loop_
_entity.id
_entity.type
_entity.pdbx_description
1 polymer ?
#
loop_
_entity_poly.entity_id
_entity_poly.type
_entity_poly.pdbx_seq_one_letter_code
_entity_poly.pdbx_strand_id
1 'polypeptide(L)'
;MSPLPRASLRCCSPSSLSLAIALSLLACGANAQTQDASAAASAQISQLDAIKVTSSYQKSLITAMDNKRDDVRMTDGISAQDIGKFPAENIAEAIQRIPGVQISTINGRGSTISVRGLGPQYSATTINGQVIKSADFTDGFRYDIIQPEVAAGIEVIKSPSADMDAGGLSGTVNINTTKPLDYQQTKLLFSAKTQYSEFAGGSPTPKGVLTYIDQFKFGGGDLGVFLSAGYQKLKDRADYLWIDRWYTQATDAGTLYIPRRPRYRSIERETTRKMFNGGLQWKPSEQLEMNLTALYSQDRTANDMNQLVYSFERSPLTVLQTNGLTATQVSASDYWLENNHQIEQHNLSTQLLTYDFKWKGDAWTLSGAASYTQGKTDENERAAILGRIPSATLLDTSNPDAISLTTDADANDASAWNKTNLVRSEYPNGSIQSLSNKEWSLQLDAERYLELGALNAVRFGAKYRRETFDRDVRRRDFLYLLRTGAVSGFDMFPELSAASSTVSNFLDGQLASQDSWVTPDVGAYARSLAAAGITVPVLFAPQSSYSIENDIYSAYAMARIDTDIGSMRLRGNVGMRYENTKRITDTYLTQTQAASDDANVVVGTARAPYEYSNWLPSLNLVLDMREDLLLRFAAAKVLVRPILDSNTAIASTISTGTNTGGTTTYVVAQGQTDLKALTADQADLSLEWYYGNGGALTVAGFWKNIKNGTFNSIVCPAAFNGTVLSSNAAGDCVSSNGDIYEITATTNDPSKVKIRGYELGWTQSLDAWLPIDGFGFTTNFTRVIPQRDTDFKIRNLSEQTWNATAYWESAHYSARVSLNHRSEYEQDSSDSFFAREGHIMKARTQLDAVLGYQVNDKLSFQLGGLNLTNRKEEAYKDIPSRWQMTGVTGRSYYLSMQWDML
;
A
#
# COMPACT_ATOMS: atom_id res chain seq x y z
N MET A 1 43.12 55.84 1.79
CA MET A 1 43.33 55.58 0.35
C MET A 1 42.07 54.89 -0.14
N SER A 2 41.01 55.63 -0.44
CA SER A 2 40.69 56.29 -1.72
C SER A 2 40.32 55.29 -2.84
N PRO A 3 39.23 55.55 -3.59
CA PRO A 3 38.05 54.65 -3.63
C PRO A 3 37.52 54.40 -5.07
N LEU A 4 36.27 53.89 -5.18
CA LEU A 4 35.20 54.21 -6.19
C LEU A 4 34.55 52.98 -6.91
N PRO A 5 33.30 53.05 -7.47
CA PRO A 5 32.05 52.79 -6.72
C PRO A 5 30.91 52.18 -7.60
N ARG A 6 29.67 52.24 -7.09
CA ARG A 6 28.32 52.39 -7.74
C ARG A 6 27.37 51.27 -7.29
N ALA A 7 26.42 51.51 -6.38
CA ALA A 7 25.21 52.34 -6.44
C ALA A 7 24.13 51.80 -7.39
N SER A 8 23.00 51.37 -6.82
CA SER A 8 21.69 51.47 -7.47
C SER A 8 20.56 51.59 -6.43
N LEU A 9 19.69 52.55 -6.72
CA LEU A 9 18.64 53.12 -5.89
C LEU A 9 17.38 52.25 -5.77
N ARG A 10 16.60 52.66 -4.77
CA ARG A 10 15.25 52.27 -4.35
C ARG A 10 14.16 52.43 -5.42
N CYS A 11 13.26 51.44 -5.42
CA CYS A 11 11.80 51.52 -5.24
C CYS A 11 10.94 52.35 -6.21
N CYS A 12 9.99 51.68 -6.90
CA CYS A 12 8.55 51.99 -6.92
C CYS A 12 7.78 50.97 -7.80
N SER A 13 6.67 50.44 -7.29
CA SER A 13 5.52 49.93 -8.04
C SER A 13 4.34 50.91 -7.80
N PRO A 14 3.11 50.76 -8.36
CA PRO A 14 2.58 49.86 -9.40
C PRO A 14 1.73 50.60 -10.48
N SER A 15 1.29 49.94 -11.57
CA SER A 15 -0.10 50.04 -12.10
C SER A 15 -0.31 49.33 -13.43
N SER A 16 -1.55 48.87 -13.58
CA SER A 16 -2.22 48.02 -14.57
C SER A 16 -2.47 48.66 -15.95
N LEU A 17 -2.96 47.81 -16.88
CA LEU A 17 -3.60 48.10 -18.18
C LEU A 17 -2.69 48.50 -19.34
N SER A 18 -2.52 47.57 -20.30
CA SER A 18 -2.70 47.79 -21.76
C SER A 18 -2.07 46.63 -22.54
N LEU A 19 -2.87 45.66 -23.00
CA LEU A 19 -2.56 44.89 -24.22
C LEU A 19 -3.82 44.18 -24.75
N ALA A 20 -4.75 44.98 -25.26
CA ALA A 20 -5.69 44.57 -26.29
C ALA A 20 -5.44 45.52 -27.48
N ILE A 21 -5.65 45.03 -28.70
CA ILE A 21 -5.39 45.67 -30.01
C ILE A 21 -4.05 45.25 -30.64
N ALA A 22 -4.05 44.07 -31.24
CA ALA A 22 -3.33 43.77 -32.47
C ALA A 22 -3.86 42.45 -33.09
N LEU A 23 -5.17 42.38 -33.37
CA LEU A 23 -5.76 41.29 -34.15
C LEU A 23 -6.86 41.86 -35.07
N SER A 24 -6.43 42.57 -36.10
CA SER A 24 -7.25 42.81 -37.30
C SER A 24 -6.34 43.32 -38.40
N LEU A 25 -6.33 42.58 -39.51
CA LEU A 25 -5.83 42.89 -40.86
C LEU A 25 -4.90 41.78 -41.36
N LEU A 26 -5.51 40.75 -41.96
CA LEU A 26 -5.28 40.37 -43.36
C LEU A 26 -6.07 39.10 -43.66
N ALA A 27 -7.30 39.30 -44.13
CA ALA A 27 -8.06 38.31 -44.87
C ALA A 27 -8.20 38.80 -46.32
N CYS A 28 -7.65 38.02 -47.26
CA CYS A 28 -8.01 37.84 -48.67
C CYS A 28 -6.76 37.24 -49.36
N GLY A 29 -6.78 36.11 -50.07
CA GLY A 29 -7.80 35.13 -50.42
C GLY A 29 -7.15 34.17 -51.41
N ALA A 30 -7.45 32.88 -51.32
CA ALA A 30 -7.20 31.93 -52.40
C ALA A 30 -8.18 30.75 -52.26
N ASN A 31 -8.95 30.53 -53.31
CA ASN A 31 -9.92 29.46 -53.43
C ASN A 31 -9.23 28.09 -53.59
N ALA A 32 -9.81 27.10 -52.91
CA ALA A 32 -10.10 25.73 -53.35
C ALA A 32 -9.07 24.97 -54.19
N GLN A 33 -8.36 24.03 -53.55
CA GLN A 33 -8.24 22.61 -53.96
C GLN A 33 -7.31 21.91 -52.97
N THR A 34 -7.84 21.12 -52.03
CA THR A 34 -7.16 19.97 -51.39
C THR A 34 -8.15 19.27 -50.46
N GLN A 35 -8.94 18.32 -50.99
CA GLN A 35 -9.81 17.46 -50.20
C GLN A 35 -9.32 15.99 -50.15
N ASP A 36 -8.08 15.71 -50.58
CA ASP A 36 -7.54 14.34 -50.61
C ASP A 36 -6.23 14.13 -49.81
N ALA A 37 -5.71 15.16 -49.12
CA ALA A 37 -4.43 15.05 -48.41
C ALA A 37 -4.52 14.56 -46.95
N SER A 38 -5.63 14.83 -46.24
CA SER A 38 -5.77 14.39 -44.82
C SER A 38 -6.19 12.93 -44.68
N ALA A 39 -6.89 12.35 -45.67
CA ALA A 39 -7.22 10.93 -45.69
C ALA A 39 -6.00 10.05 -46.01
N ALA A 40 -5.05 10.57 -46.81
CA ALA A 40 -3.80 9.89 -47.13
C ALA A 40 -2.81 9.88 -45.96
N ALA A 41 -2.78 10.92 -45.12
CA ALA A 41 -1.97 10.96 -43.90
C ALA A 41 -2.47 9.96 -42.83
N SER A 42 -3.80 9.77 -42.71
CA SER A 42 -4.36 8.72 -41.84
C SER A 42 -4.20 7.30 -42.39
N ALA A 43 -4.04 7.15 -43.71
CA ALA A 43 -3.83 5.86 -44.37
C ALA A 43 -2.35 5.43 -44.42
N GLN A 44 -1.40 6.36 -44.25
CA GLN A 44 0.03 6.02 -44.14
C GLN A 44 0.47 5.67 -42.70
N ILE A 45 -0.31 6.05 -41.67
CA ILE A 45 -0.05 5.62 -40.28
C ILE A 45 -0.43 4.14 -40.07
N SER A 46 -1.24 3.54 -40.95
CA SER A 46 -1.54 2.10 -40.94
C SER A 46 -0.56 1.23 -41.75
N GLN A 47 0.51 1.82 -42.29
CA GLN A 47 1.55 1.13 -43.06
C GLN A 47 2.99 1.47 -42.60
N LEU A 48 3.21 1.61 -41.29
CA LEU A 48 4.42 1.01 -40.74
C LEU A 48 4.22 -0.50 -40.87
N ASP A 49 5.16 -1.17 -41.54
CA ASP A 49 5.12 -2.59 -41.93
C ASP A 49 4.25 -3.45 -41.01
N ALA A 50 3.43 -4.34 -41.61
CA ALA A 50 2.79 -5.45 -40.90
C ALA A 50 3.89 -6.40 -40.40
N ILE A 51 4.61 -5.98 -39.38
CA ILE A 51 5.71 -6.70 -38.75
C ILE A 51 5.05 -7.83 -37.98
N LYS A 52 5.45 -9.04 -38.35
CA LYS A 52 5.02 -10.28 -37.71
C LYS A 52 5.65 -10.34 -36.31
N VAL A 53 5.19 -9.51 -35.37
CA VAL A 53 5.54 -9.66 -33.96
C VAL A 53 4.96 -11.01 -33.53
N THR A 54 5.83 -11.99 -33.31
CA THR A 54 5.46 -13.37 -32.96
C THR A 54 5.23 -13.52 -31.45
N SER A 55 5.93 -12.72 -30.64
CA SER A 55 5.90 -12.73 -29.18
C SER A 55 4.67 -11.99 -28.62
N SER A 56 3.92 -12.66 -27.74
CA SER A 56 2.83 -12.04 -26.97
C SER A 56 3.36 -11.03 -25.96
N TYR A 57 4.50 -11.28 -25.32
CA TYR A 57 5.04 -10.35 -24.35
C TYR A 57 5.53 -9.04 -25.00
N GLN A 58 6.25 -9.11 -26.11
CA GLN A 58 6.73 -7.91 -26.82
C GLN A 58 5.58 -7.03 -27.30
N LYS A 59 4.50 -7.63 -27.84
CA LYS A 59 3.31 -6.85 -28.20
C LYS A 59 2.72 -6.15 -26.98
N SER A 60 2.71 -6.79 -25.80
CA SER A 60 2.20 -6.17 -24.57
C SER A 60 2.96 -4.90 -24.20
N LEU A 61 4.27 -4.90 -24.43
CA LEU A 61 5.13 -3.73 -24.22
C LEU A 61 4.85 -2.64 -25.26
N ILE A 62 4.71 -3.01 -26.54
CA ILE A 62 4.38 -2.06 -27.62
C ILE A 62 3.03 -1.37 -27.34
N THR A 63 1.99 -2.14 -27.02
CA THR A 63 0.67 -1.57 -26.69
C THR A 63 0.75 -0.64 -25.48
N ALA A 64 1.51 -0.99 -24.44
CA ALA A 64 1.70 -0.11 -23.29
C ALA A 64 2.46 1.19 -23.66
N MET A 65 3.42 1.11 -24.57
CA MET A 65 4.17 2.25 -25.09
C MET A 65 3.30 3.18 -25.95
N ASP A 66 2.43 2.62 -26.80
CA ASP A 66 1.49 3.38 -27.62
C ASP A 66 0.46 4.09 -26.74
N ASN A 67 -0.10 3.39 -25.74
CA ASN A 67 -1.00 3.99 -24.76
C ASN A 67 -0.34 5.19 -24.04
N LYS A 68 0.94 5.06 -23.66
CA LYS A 68 1.71 6.16 -23.05
C LYS A 68 1.95 7.31 -24.03
N ARG A 69 2.26 7.01 -25.29
CA ARG A 69 2.46 8.01 -26.35
C ARG A 69 1.18 8.82 -26.56
N ASP A 70 0.02 8.19 -26.54
CA ASP A 70 -1.27 8.85 -26.78
C ASP A 70 -1.82 9.62 -25.59
N ASP A 71 -1.52 9.21 -24.35
CA ASP A 71 -1.90 9.96 -23.16
C ASP A 71 -1.17 11.32 -23.14
N VAL A 72 -1.84 12.36 -22.66
CA VAL A 72 -1.24 13.68 -22.44
C VAL A 72 -0.67 13.84 -21.03
N ARG A 73 -1.16 13.03 -20.08
CA ARG A 73 -0.65 12.96 -18.71
C ARG A 73 0.68 12.23 -18.66
N MET A 74 1.38 12.34 -17.54
CA MET A 74 2.55 11.53 -17.22
C MET A 74 2.07 10.17 -16.74
N THR A 75 2.09 9.18 -17.63
CA THR A 75 1.64 7.81 -17.34
C THR A 75 2.69 6.80 -17.73
N ASP A 76 2.65 5.67 -17.05
CA ASP A 76 3.33 4.45 -17.44
C ASP A 76 2.38 3.29 -17.19
N GLY A 77 2.51 2.19 -17.91
CA GLY A 77 1.54 1.11 -17.79
C GLY A 77 2.03 -0.23 -18.28
N ILE A 78 1.15 -1.20 -18.12
CA ILE A 78 1.24 -2.55 -18.68
C ILE A 78 -0.08 -2.85 -19.37
N SER A 79 -0.01 -3.53 -20.51
CA SER A 79 -1.19 -3.93 -21.27
C SER A 79 -1.27 -5.45 -21.32
N ALA A 80 -2.47 -6.00 -21.32
CA ALA A 80 -2.70 -7.38 -21.72
C ALA A 80 -2.66 -7.46 -23.25
N GLN A 81 -2.12 -8.55 -23.80
CA GLN A 81 -2.34 -8.83 -25.23
C GLN A 81 -3.68 -9.45 -25.52
N ASP A 82 -4.09 -10.31 -24.61
CA ASP A 82 -5.27 -11.11 -24.71
C ASP A 82 -5.67 -11.49 -23.30
N ILE A 83 -6.88 -11.99 -23.14
CA ILE A 83 -7.38 -12.36 -21.83
C ILE A 83 -6.57 -13.51 -21.22
N GLY A 84 -6.20 -13.35 -19.95
CA GLY A 84 -5.35 -14.30 -19.22
C GLY A 84 -3.89 -14.31 -19.66
N LYS A 85 -3.54 -13.70 -20.80
CA LYS A 85 -2.15 -13.48 -21.24
C LYS A 85 -1.56 -12.21 -20.59
N PHE A 86 -1.81 -12.06 -19.29
CA PHE A 86 -1.23 -10.99 -18.50
C PHE A 86 0.21 -11.36 -18.14
N PRO A 87 1.15 -10.40 -18.12
CA PRO A 87 2.55 -10.75 -18.00
C PRO A 87 2.94 -11.23 -16.58
N ALA A 88 2.05 -11.23 -15.60
CA ALA A 88 2.30 -11.79 -14.26
C ALA A 88 1.06 -12.49 -13.69
N GLU A 89 1.30 -13.33 -12.67
CA GLU A 89 0.31 -14.17 -11.98
C GLU A 89 -0.60 -13.40 -11.00
N ASN A 90 -0.15 -12.24 -10.56
CA ASN A 90 -0.86 -11.30 -9.70
C ASN A 90 -0.54 -9.88 -10.18
N ILE A 91 -1.51 -8.99 -10.02
CA ILE A 91 -1.43 -7.60 -10.45
C ILE A 91 -0.26 -6.87 -9.78
N ALA A 92 0.00 -7.09 -8.49
CA ALA A 92 1.08 -6.40 -7.77
C ALA A 92 2.45 -6.60 -8.46
N GLU A 93 2.79 -7.85 -8.81
CA GLU A 93 4.04 -8.22 -9.49
C GLU A 93 4.07 -7.74 -10.94
N ALA A 94 2.90 -7.56 -11.56
CA ALA A 94 2.83 -6.99 -12.89
C ALA A 94 3.19 -5.51 -12.89
N ILE A 95 2.62 -4.75 -11.95
CA ILE A 95 2.82 -3.30 -11.79
C ILE A 95 4.28 -3.00 -11.42
N GLN A 96 4.99 -3.90 -10.74
CA GLN A 96 6.41 -3.73 -10.43
C GLN A 96 7.30 -3.40 -11.63
N ARG A 97 6.88 -3.76 -12.84
CA ARG A 97 7.62 -3.48 -14.08
C ARG A 97 7.55 -2.02 -14.52
N ILE A 98 6.62 -1.27 -13.95
CA ILE A 98 6.39 0.12 -14.28
C ILE A 98 7.50 0.98 -13.64
N PRO A 99 8.13 1.90 -14.40
CA PRO A 99 9.14 2.81 -13.85
C PRO A 99 8.64 3.54 -12.61
N GLY A 100 9.46 3.53 -11.56
CA GLY A 100 9.13 4.17 -10.29
C GLY A 100 8.16 3.39 -9.42
N VAL A 101 7.76 2.16 -9.76
CA VAL A 101 6.90 1.32 -8.92
C VAL A 101 7.67 0.20 -8.25
N GLN A 102 7.36 -0.06 -6.98
CA GLN A 102 7.91 -1.18 -6.21
C GLN A 102 6.80 -1.88 -5.46
N ILE A 103 6.94 -3.19 -5.27
CA ILE A 103 6.00 -3.96 -4.44
C ILE A 103 6.42 -3.89 -2.98
N SER A 104 5.42 -3.91 -2.11
CA SER A 104 5.56 -4.33 -0.73
C SER A 104 4.95 -5.71 -0.58
N THR A 105 5.58 -6.56 0.23
CA THR A 105 5.21 -7.97 0.35
C THR A 105 4.59 -8.30 1.68
N ILE A 106 3.61 -9.22 1.69
CA ILE A 106 3.11 -9.85 2.92
C ILE A 106 3.53 -11.31 2.92
N ASN A 107 4.39 -11.72 3.87
CA ASN A 107 5.04 -13.03 3.91
C ASN A 107 5.72 -13.40 2.57
N GLY A 108 6.45 -12.43 1.99
CA GLY A 108 7.23 -12.65 0.76
C GLY A 108 6.44 -12.61 -0.55
N ARG A 109 5.14 -12.31 -0.52
CA ARG A 109 4.27 -12.19 -1.71
C ARG A 109 3.85 -10.74 -1.96
N GLY A 110 3.90 -10.27 -3.20
CA GLY A 110 3.48 -8.90 -3.56
C GLY A 110 2.02 -8.66 -3.22
N SER A 111 1.72 -7.58 -2.50
CA SER A 111 0.34 -7.23 -2.11
C SER A 111 0.00 -5.78 -2.38
N THR A 112 0.83 -4.84 -1.91
CA THR A 112 0.63 -3.40 -2.09
C THR A 112 1.80 -2.81 -2.90
N ILE A 113 1.68 -1.55 -3.35
CA ILE A 113 2.69 -0.92 -4.21
C ILE A 113 3.06 0.48 -3.71
N SER A 114 4.34 0.84 -3.83
CA SER A 114 4.83 2.21 -3.68
C SER A 114 5.10 2.82 -5.04
N VAL A 115 4.86 4.13 -5.19
CA VAL A 115 5.11 4.87 -6.44
C VAL A 115 6.10 6.01 -6.16
N ARG A 116 7.14 6.14 -6.97
CA ARG A 116 8.24 7.10 -6.80
C ARG A 116 8.86 7.05 -5.40
N GLY A 117 9.03 5.84 -4.88
CA GLY A 117 9.53 5.58 -3.54
C GLY A 117 8.54 5.90 -2.41
N LEU A 118 7.46 6.64 -2.66
CA LEU A 118 6.45 6.95 -1.64
C LEU A 118 5.62 5.72 -1.30
N GLY A 119 5.42 5.47 0.00
CA GLY A 119 4.67 4.32 0.49
C GLY A 119 3.23 4.19 -0.05
N PRO A 120 2.64 2.98 0.02
CA PRO A 120 1.33 2.68 -0.58
C PRO A 120 0.18 3.57 -0.10
N GLN A 121 0.23 4.06 1.14
CA GLN A 121 -0.76 4.96 1.72
C GLN A 121 -0.91 6.30 0.98
N TYR A 122 0.08 6.65 0.16
CA TYR A 122 0.08 7.87 -0.66
C TYR A 122 -0.46 7.64 -2.08
N SER A 123 -0.73 6.39 -2.46
CA SER A 123 -1.29 6.04 -3.78
C SER A 123 -2.81 5.93 -3.73
N ALA A 124 -3.47 6.18 -4.86
CA ALA A 124 -4.89 5.89 -5.04
C ALA A 124 -5.08 4.75 -6.04
N THR A 125 -6.16 3.98 -5.90
CA THR A 125 -6.50 2.90 -6.84
C THR A 125 -7.90 3.11 -7.40
N THR A 126 -8.03 2.99 -8.72
CA THR A 126 -9.30 3.08 -9.43
C THR A 126 -9.49 1.90 -10.37
N ILE A 127 -10.76 1.55 -10.64
CA ILE A 127 -11.16 0.65 -11.71
C ILE A 127 -12.01 1.46 -12.68
N ASN A 128 -11.59 1.54 -13.94
CA ASN A 128 -12.23 2.38 -14.97
C ASN A 128 -12.46 3.84 -14.48
N GLY A 129 -11.50 4.40 -13.76
CA GLY A 129 -11.57 5.77 -13.21
C GLY A 129 -12.46 5.96 -11.98
N GLN A 130 -13.10 4.91 -11.45
CA GLN A 130 -13.86 4.97 -10.19
C GLN A 130 -13.08 4.35 -9.04
N VAL A 131 -13.16 4.94 -7.85
CA VAL A 131 -12.44 4.48 -6.64
C VAL A 131 -12.90 3.08 -6.24
N ILE A 132 -11.96 2.25 -5.81
CA ILE A 132 -12.23 0.97 -5.15
C ILE A 132 -11.68 1.04 -3.71
N LYS A 133 -12.51 0.68 -2.72
CA LYS A 133 -12.06 0.58 -1.32
C LYS A 133 -11.45 -0.79 -1.08
N SER A 134 -10.35 -0.84 -0.32
CA SER A 134 -9.78 -2.09 0.15
C SER A 134 -10.37 -2.49 1.49
N ALA A 135 -10.36 -3.80 1.77
CA ALA A 135 -10.56 -4.32 3.12
C ALA A 135 -9.32 -4.14 4.02
N ASP A 136 -8.16 -3.85 3.43
CA ASP A 136 -6.98 -3.43 4.19
C ASP A 136 -7.01 -1.91 4.38
N PHE A 137 -6.89 -1.47 5.64
CA PHE A 137 -7.06 -0.06 6.01
C PHE A 137 -5.75 0.63 6.38
N THR A 138 -4.65 -0.12 6.53
CA THR A 138 -3.40 0.41 7.10
C THR A 138 -2.32 0.54 6.03
N ASP A 139 -2.19 -0.45 5.15
CA ASP A 139 -1.03 -0.59 4.25
C ASP A 139 -1.33 -0.21 2.78
N GLY A 140 -2.44 0.48 2.55
CA GLY A 140 -2.91 0.86 1.21
C GLY A 140 -3.74 -0.22 0.51
N PHE A 141 -3.97 -0.06 -0.80
CA PHE A 141 -4.81 -0.99 -1.55
C PHE A 141 -4.06 -2.30 -1.85
N ARG A 142 -4.66 -3.44 -1.48
CA ARG A 142 -4.18 -4.77 -1.83
C ARG A 142 -4.54 -5.14 -3.27
N TYR A 143 -3.54 -5.25 -4.14
CA TYR A 143 -3.71 -5.63 -5.54
C TYR A 143 -3.85 -7.14 -5.75
N ASP A 144 -3.41 -7.95 -4.78
CA ASP A 144 -3.45 -9.41 -4.88
C ASP A 144 -4.86 -10.00 -4.89
N ILE A 145 -5.86 -9.23 -4.44
CA ILE A 145 -7.27 -9.64 -4.40
C ILE A 145 -7.98 -9.54 -5.75
N ILE A 146 -7.34 -8.93 -6.76
CA ILE A 146 -7.89 -8.74 -8.10
C ILE A 146 -7.30 -9.78 -9.05
N GLN A 147 -8.16 -10.41 -9.85
CA GLN A 147 -7.75 -11.39 -10.85
C GLN A 147 -7.08 -10.69 -12.05
N PRO A 148 -5.90 -11.15 -12.51
CA PRO A 148 -5.28 -10.62 -13.72
C PRO A 148 -6.18 -10.71 -14.96
N GLU A 149 -7.04 -11.71 -15.06
CA GLU A 149 -7.96 -11.93 -16.18
C GLU A 149 -8.98 -10.78 -16.39
N VAL A 150 -9.18 -9.94 -15.38
CA VAL A 150 -10.09 -8.78 -15.42
C VAL A 150 -9.42 -7.57 -16.05
N ALA A 151 -8.09 -7.48 -15.98
CA ALA A 151 -7.35 -6.31 -16.41
C ALA A 151 -6.99 -6.41 -17.90
N ALA A 152 -7.52 -5.50 -18.71
CA ALA A 152 -7.02 -5.24 -20.06
C ALA A 152 -5.73 -4.42 -20.04
N GLY A 153 -5.57 -3.57 -19.02
CA GLY A 153 -4.37 -2.78 -18.81
C GLY A 153 -4.35 -2.15 -17.43
N ILE A 154 -3.15 -1.80 -16.98
CA ILE A 154 -2.95 -1.10 -15.71
C ILE A 154 -2.05 0.10 -15.97
N GLU A 155 -2.53 1.26 -15.54
CA GLU A 155 -1.89 2.55 -15.73
C GLU A 155 -1.51 3.13 -14.37
N VAL A 156 -0.30 3.65 -14.26
CA VAL A 156 0.17 4.43 -13.12
C VAL A 156 0.27 5.87 -13.58
N ILE A 157 -0.74 6.66 -13.17
CA ILE A 157 -0.89 8.06 -13.53
C ILE A 157 -0.15 8.91 -12.50
N LYS A 158 0.93 9.55 -12.94
CA LYS A 158 1.84 10.34 -12.10
C LYS A 158 1.50 11.83 -12.10
N SER A 159 0.82 12.31 -13.16
CA SER A 159 0.26 13.66 -13.21
C SER A 159 -1.27 13.62 -13.40
N PRO A 160 -2.05 14.29 -12.54
CA PRO A 160 -3.50 14.29 -12.64
C PRO A 160 -3.98 15.30 -13.69
N SER A 161 -5.20 15.10 -14.15
CA SER A 161 -6.02 16.08 -14.86
C SER A 161 -7.24 16.47 -14.00
N ALA A 162 -7.88 17.60 -14.32
CA ALA A 162 -8.96 18.16 -13.50
C ALA A 162 -10.22 17.28 -13.40
N ASP A 163 -10.43 16.38 -14.38
CA ASP A 163 -11.52 15.42 -14.43
C ASP A 163 -11.28 14.16 -13.57
N MET A 164 -10.07 13.99 -13.04
CA MET A 164 -9.76 12.91 -12.11
C MET A 164 -10.18 13.27 -10.68
N ASP A 165 -10.49 12.26 -9.88
CA ASP A 165 -10.69 12.44 -8.46
C ASP A 165 -9.42 12.86 -7.73
N ALA A 166 -9.58 13.69 -6.71
CA ALA A 166 -8.48 14.09 -5.86
C ALA A 166 -7.99 12.89 -5.03
N GLY A 167 -6.69 12.60 -5.12
CA GLY A 167 -6.03 11.48 -4.46
C GLY A 167 -4.64 11.26 -5.04
N GLY A 168 -3.95 10.22 -4.58
CA GLY A 168 -2.73 9.74 -5.23
C GLY A 168 -1.57 10.73 -5.22
N LEU A 169 -1.12 11.15 -4.04
CA LEU A 169 0.10 11.98 -3.89
C LEU A 169 1.30 11.34 -4.60
N SER A 170 1.45 10.02 -4.50
CA SER A 170 2.50 9.27 -5.20
C SER A 170 2.14 8.96 -6.65
N GLY A 171 0.85 8.78 -6.92
CA GLY A 171 0.22 8.57 -8.21
C GLY A 171 -1.12 7.84 -8.04
N THR A 172 -1.87 7.70 -9.13
CA THR A 172 -3.10 6.90 -9.18
C THR A 172 -2.89 5.68 -10.04
N VAL A 173 -3.13 4.49 -9.50
CA VAL A 173 -3.14 3.23 -10.24
C VAL A 173 -4.55 2.97 -10.76
N ASN A 174 -4.73 3.04 -12.06
CA ASN A 174 -6.00 2.75 -12.71
C ASN A 174 -5.96 1.39 -13.40
N ILE A 175 -6.89 0.51 -13.06
CA ILE A 175 -7.09 -0.79 -13.72
C ILE A 175 -8.20 -0.62 -14.74
N ASN A 176 -7.84 -0.75 -16.02
CA ASN A 176 -8.80 -0.79 -17.11
C ASN A 176 -9.29 -2.22 -17.27
N THR A 177 -10.60 -2.43 -17.15
CA THR A 177 -11.17 -3.77 -17.26
C THR A 177 -11.31 -4.21 -18.71
N THR A 178 -11.27 -5.52 -18.93
CA THR A 178 -11.60 -6.16 -20.21
C THR A 178 -12.98 -5.73 -20.69
N LYS A 179 -13.04 -5.16 -21.90
CA LYS A 179 -14.29 -4.78 -22.56
C LYS A 179 -14.77 -5.93 -23.45
N PRO A 180 -15.96 -6.50 -23.19
CA PRO A 180 -16.37 -7.70 -23.91
C PRO A 180 -16.58 -7.48 -25.43
N LEU A 181 -16.95 -6.28 -25.87
CA LEU A 181 -17.16 -5.97 -27.30
C LEU A 181 -15.84 -5.73 -28.08
N ASP A 182 -14.69 -5.69 -27.40
CA ASP A 182 -13.39 -5.62 -28.08
C ASP A 182 -12.98 -7.00 -28.65
N TYR A 183 -13.72 -8.05 -28.31
CA TYR A 183 -13.55 -9.42 -28.80
C TYR A 183 -14.56 -9.74 -29.89
N GLN A 184 -14.13 -10.58 -30.86
CA GLN A 184 -14.95 -10.98 -32.01
C GLN A 184 -15.48 -12.42 -31.92
N GLN A 185 -15.08 -13.16 -30.90
CA GLN A 185 -15.40 -14.57 -30.72
C GLN A 185 -15.73 -14.85 -29.26
N THR A 186 -16.62 -15.82 -29.05
CA THR A 186 -16.87 -16.40 -27.73
C THR A 186 -15.59 -17.03 -27.21
N LYS A 187 -15.27 -16.77 -25.94
CA LYS A 187 -14.09 -17.29 -25.26
C LYS A 187 -14.51 -17.97 -23.96
N LEU A 188 -13.96 -19.15 -23.71
CA LEU A 188 -14.15 -19.86 -22.44
C LEU A 188 -12.79 -20.33 -21.93
N LEU A 189 -12.19 -19.52 -21.06
CA LEU A 189 -10.84 -19.76 -20.55
C LEU A 189 -10.89 -20.40 -19.17
N PHE A 190 -10.16 -21.50 -19.02
CA PHE A 190 -9.85 -22.10 -17.74
C PHE A 190 -8.37 -21.90 -17.42
N SER A 191 -8.09 -21.19 -16.32
CA SER A 191 -6.75 -21.05 -15.75
C SER A 191 -6.64 -21.90 -14.48
N ALA A 192 -5.63 -22.76 -14.41
CA ALA A 192 -5.32 -23.54 -13.22
C ALA A 192 -3.88 -23.28 -12.80
N LYS A 193 -3.63 -23.23 -11.49
CA LYS A 193 -2.31 -23.06 -10.91
C LYS A 193 -2.17 -23.89 -9.66
N THR A 194 -0.97 -24.40 -9.45
CA THR A 194 -0.54 -24.95 -8.16
C THR A 194 0.71 -24.23 -7.69
N GLN A 195 0.77 -23.88 -6.42
CA GLN A 195 1.87 -23.10 -5.84
C GLN A 195 2.41 -23.79 -4.58
N TYR A 196 3.74 -23.88 -4.48
CA TYR A 196 4.45 -24.41 -3.33
C TYR A 196 5.32 -23.32 -2.70
N SER A 197 5.11 -23.06 -1.41
CA SER A 197 5.98 -22.21 -0.60
C SER A 197 6.98 -23.12 0.12
N GLU A 198 8.27 -22.96 -0.18
CA GLU A 198 9.33 -23.84 0.35
C GLU A 198 9.37 -23.79 1.88
N PHE A 199 9.23 -22.59 2.45
CA PHE A 199 9.35 -22.39 3.90
C PHE A 199 8.11 -22.81 4.69
N ALA A 200 6.92 -22.71 4.09
CA ALA A 200 5.70 -23.23 4.70
C ALA A 200 5.60 -24.77 4.62
N GLY A 201 6.29 -25.37 3.65
CA GLY A 201 6.26 -26.80 3.37
C GLY A 201 4.86 -27.32 3.01
N GLY A 202 4.68 -28.63 3.16
CA GLY A 202 3.39 -29.30 2.92
C GLY A 202 3.03 -29.44 1.44
N SER A 203 1.74 -29.60 1.14
CA SER A 203 1.26 -29.81 -0.22
C SER A 203 1.11 -28.48 -0.98
N PRO A 204 1.40 -28.46 -2.30
CA PRO A 204 1.10 -27.31 -3.15
C PRO A 204 -0.38 -26.90 -3.08
N THR A 205 -0.65 -25.60 -3.09
CA THR A 205 -2.00 -25.03 -2.97
C THR A 205 -2.59 -24.63 -4.32
N PRO A 206 -3.87 -24.95 -4.60
CA PRO A 206 -4.48 -24.70 -5.90
C PRO A 206 -5.06 -23.30 -6.07
N LYS A 207 -5.06 -22.82 -7.32
CA LYS A 207 -5.88 -21.72 -7.83
C LYS A 207 -6.56 -22.18 -9.12
N GLY A 208 -7.84 -21.85 -9.27
CA GLY A 208 -8.63 -22.10 -10.48
C GLY A 208 -9.45 -20.87 -10.82
N VAL A 209 -9.47 -20.48 -12.09
CA VAL A 209 -10.26 -19.37 -12.61
C VAL A 209 -10.96 -19.85 -13.88
N LEU A 210 -12.27 -19.57 -13.98
CA LEU A 210 -13.05 -19.78 -15.19
C LEU A 210 -13.57 -18.43 -15.66
N THR A 211 -13.35 -18.15 -16.94
CA THR A 211 -13.70 -16.88 -17.56
C THR A 211 -14.48 -17.15 -18.84
N TYR A 212 -15.60 -16.46 -19.00
CA TYR A 212 -16.45 -16.50 -20.18
C TYR A 212 -16.63 -15.10 -20.75
N ILE A 213 -16.45 -14.96 -22.06
CA ILE A 213 -16.74 -13.74 -22.81
C ILE A 213 -17.59 -14.10 -24.02
N ASP A 214 -18.61 -13.31 -24.28
CA ASP A 214 -19.43 -13.46 -25.49
C ASP A 214 -20.04 -12.13 -25.93
N GLN A 215 -20.47 -12.08 -27.19
CA GLN A 215 -21.08 -10.91 -27.81
C GLN A 215 -22.37 -11.32 -28.53
N PHE A 216 -23.43 -10.54 -28.33
CA PHE A 216 -24.76 -10.81 -28.85
C PHE A 216 -25.35 -9.56 -29.49
N LYS A 217 -26.28 -9.75 -30.42
CA LYS A 217 -27.18 -8.67 -30.84
C LYS A 217 -28.33 -8.55 -29.85
N PHE A 218 -28.57 -7.36 -29.33
CA PHE A 218 -29.64 -7.09 -28.38
C PHE A 218 -30.31 -5.75 -28.65
N GLY A 219 -31.62 -5.77 -28.93
CA GLY A 219 -32.39 -4.55 -29.20
C GLY A 219 -31.93 -3.75 -30.41
N GLY A 220 -31.33 -4.39 -31.43
CA GLY A 220 -30.74 -3.72 -32.59
C GLY A 220 -29.31 -3.22 -32.38
N GLY A 221 -28.78 -3.28 -31.15
CA GLY A 221 -27.40 -2.95 -30.81
C GLY A 221 -26.53 -4.16 -30.47
N ASP A 222 -25.32 -3.88 -29.97
CA ASP A 222 -24.35 -4.87 -29.54
C ASP A 222 -24.29 -4.99 -28.02
N LEU A 223 -24.44 -6.19 -27.49
CA LEU A 223 -24.31 -6.50 -26.07
C LEU A 223 -23.16 -7.48 -25.87
N GLY A 224 -22.18 -7.08 -25.09
CA GLY A 224 -21.05 -7.89 -24.67
C GLY A 224 -21.17 -8.30 -23.21
N VAL A 225 -20.81 -9.53 -22.91
CA VAL A 225 -20.82 -10.10 -21.56
C VAL A 225 -19.43 -10.63 -21.21
N PHE A 226 -18.94 -10.28 -20.03
CA PHE A 226 -17.75 -10.83 -19.39
C PHE A 226 -18.12 -11.37 -18.03
N LEU A 227 -17.75 -12.61 -17.72
CA LEU A 227 -17.91 -13.23 -16.42
C LEU A 227 -16.62 -13.97 -16.07
N SER A 228 -16.08 -13.74 -14.88
CA SER A 228 -14.94 -14.47 -14.36
C SER A 228 -15.18 -14.84 -12.90
N ALA A 229 -14.92 -16.10 -12.57
CA ALA A 229 -15.03 -16.60 -11.21
C ALA A 229 -13.78 -17.41 -10.87
N GLY A 230 -13.28 -17.26 -9.66
CA GLY A 230 -12.09 -17.97 -9.22
C GLY A 230 -12.09 -18.36 -7.76
N TYR A 231 -11.31 -19.40 -7.49
CA TYR A 231 -11.03 -19.92 -6.16
C TYR A 231 -9.52 -20.09 -6.03
N GLN A 232 -8.99 -19.75 -4.86
CA GLN A 232 -7.59 -19.95 -4.55
C GLN A 232 -7.42 -20.34 -3.09
N LYS A 233 -6.56 -21.32 -2.83
CA LYS A 233 -6.00 -21.59 -1.52
C LYS A 233 -4.52 -21.22 -1.54
N LEU A 234 -4.02 -20.66 -0.45
CA LEU A 234 -2.62 -20.26 -0.27
C LEU A 234 -2.19 -20.66 1.13
N LYS A 235 -0.97 -21.21 1.24
CA LYS A 235 -0.28 -21.45 2.50
C LYS A 235 1.10 -20.80 2.41
N ASP A 236 1.43 -19.97 3.40
CA ASP A 236 2.76 -19.38 3.55
C ASP A 236 3.17 -19.36 5.03
N ARG A 237 4.47 -19.21 5.28
CA ARG A 237 5.06 -19.05 6.61
C ARG A 237 6.06 -17.91 6.57
N ALA A 238 6.10 -17.13 7.65
CA ALA A 238 7.12 -16.13 7.86
C ALA A 238 7.61 -16.18 9.31
N ASP A 239 8.93 -16.11 9.46
CA ASP A 239 9.59 -16.10 10.75
C ASP A 239 10.32 -14.78 10.93
N TYR A 240 10.17 -14.16 12.10
CA TYR A 240 10.78 -12.88 12.47
C TYR A 240 11.45 -12.96 13.83
N LEU A 241 12.71 -12.53 13.89
CA LEU A 241 13.45 -12.27 15.12
C LEU A 241 13.79 -10.79 15.16
N TRP A 242 13.44 -10.09 16.25
CA TRP A 242 13.71 -8.65 16.36
C TRP A 242 13.88 -8.17 17.80
N ILE A 243 14.44 -6.97 17.95
CA ILE A 243 14.49 -6.23 19.22
C ILE A 243 13.33 -5.24 19.28
N ASP A 244 12.24 -5.57 19.96
CA ASP A 244 11.04 -4.74 19.98
C ASP A 244 11.27 -3.34 20.60
N ARG A 245 12.23 -3.24 21.54
CA ARG A 245 12.60 -1.99 22.23
C ARG A 245 14.07 -1.96 22.63
N TRP A 246 14.65 -0.76 22.56
CA TRP A 246 15.98 -0.45 23.10
C TRP A 246 15.87 0.41 24.36
N TYR A 247 16.76 0.17 25.32
CA TYR A 247 17.04 1.12 26.39
C TYR A 247 18.18 2.04 25.97
N THR A 248 18.17 3.27 26.44
CA THR A 248 19.24 4.23 26.21
C THR A 248 19.84 4.69 27.54
N GLN A 249 21.16 4.73 27.61
CA GLN A 249 21.91 5.21 28.76
C GLN A 249 22.88 6.28 28.30
N ALA A 250 22.84 7.46 28.93
CA ALA A 250 23.84 8.49 28.69
C ALA A 250 25.20 8.04 29.25
N THR A 251 26.26 8.19 28.45
CA THR A 251 27.66 7.94 28.83
C THR A 251 28.52 9.12 28.39
N ASP A 252 29.76 9.20 28.90
CA ASP A 252 30.71 10.25 28.48
C ASP A 252 31.00 10.24 26.96
N ALA A 253 30.86 9.07 26.32
CA ALA A 253 31.08 8.90 24.88
C ALA A 253 29.81 9.11 24.02
N GLY A 254 28.65 9.32 24.64
CA GLY A 254 27.34 9.46 23.98
C GLY A 254 26.28 8.50 24.52
N THR A 255 25.19 8.33 23.79
CA THR A 255 24.07 7.47 24.20
C THR A 255 24.35 6.01 23.88
N LEU A 256 24.55 5.17 24.90
CA LEU A 256 24.65 3.72 24.78
C LEU A 256 23.26 3.11 24.59
N TYR A 257 23.10 2.27 23.56
CA TYR A 257 21.87 1.55 23.26
C TYR A 257 21.98 0.10 23.72
N ILE A 258 21.02 -0.34 24.52
CA ILE A 258 21.00 -1.67 25.14
C ILE A 258 19.71 -2.40 24.71
N PRO A 259 19.79 -3.61 24.10
CA PRO A 259 18.61 -4.36 23.67
C PRO A 259 17.78 -4.78 24.89
N ARG A 260 16.45 -4.56 24.86
CA ARG A 260 15.58 -4.77 26.03
C ARG A 260 14.51 -5.84 25.84
N ARG A 261 13.99 -5.99 24.62
CA ARG A 261 12.86 -6.88 24.37
C ARG A 261 12.99 -7.74 23.11
N PRO A 262 13.90 -8.74 23.09
CA PRO A 262 13.97 -9.71 21.99
C PRO A 262 12.65 -10.47 21.82
N ARG A 263 12.22 -10.66 20.56
CA ARG A 263 11.01 -11.41 20.22
C ARG A 263 11.28 -12.34 19.05
N TYR A 264 10.76 -13.56 19.19
CA TYR A 264 10.78 -14.61 18.19
C TYR A 264 9.34 -14.83 17.77
N ARG A 265 9.04 -14.81 16.47
CA ARG A 265 7.67 -15.02 15.98
C ARG A 265 7.66 -15.84 14.70
N SER A 266 6.96 -16.96 14.74
CA SER A 266 6.58 -17.74 13.57
C SER A 266 5.11 -17.45 13.26
N ILE A 267 4.80 -17.18 11.99
CA ILE A 267 3.43 -16.96 11.51
C ILE A 267 3.19 -17.93 10.37
N GLU A 268 2.38 -18.96 10.60
CA GLU A 268 1.80 -19.75 9.53
C GLU A 268 0.47 -19.12 9.11
N ARG A 269 0.29 -18.95 7.81
CA ARG A 269 -0.90 -18.32 7.26
C ARG A 269 -1.53 -19.19 6.20
N GLU A 270 -2.82 -19.43 6.36
CA GLU A 270 -3.65 -20.08 5.35
C GLU A 270 -4.74 -19.10 4.87
N THR A 271 -4.76 -18.79 3.59
CA THR A 271 -5.79 -17.95 2.97
C THR A 271 -6.60 -18.75 1.97
N THR A 272 -7.92 -18.70 2.11
CA THR A 272 -8.87 -19.12 1.07
C THR A 272 -9.51 -17.88 0.45
N ARG A 273 -9.39 -17.75 -0.87
CA ARG A 273 -9.86 -16.60 -1.65
C ARG A 273 -10.92 -17.04 -2.65
N LYS A 274 -12.03 -16.29 -2.69
CA LYS A 274 -13.09 -16.39 -3.71
C LYS A 274 -13.18 -15.07 -4.44
N MET A 275 -13.15 -15.12 -5.76
CA MET A 275 -13.15 -13.94 -6.63
C MET A 275 -14.27 -14.08 -7.65
N PHE A 276 -14.98 -12.98 -7.89
CA PHE A 276 -15.95 -12.85 -8.96
C PHE A 276 -15.79 -11.48 -9.62
N ASN A 277 -15.83 -11.47 -10.94
CA ASN A 277 -15.79 -10.26 -11.75
C ASN A 277 -16.78 -10.39 -12.89
N GLY A 278 -17.49 -9.29 -13.18
CA GLY A 278 -18.51 -9.24 -14.20
C GLY A 278 -18.45 -7.93 -14.96
N GLY A 279 -18.70 -8.00 -16.26
CA GLY A 279 -18.79 -6.86 -17.17
C GLY A 279 -19.96 -7.04 -18.12
N LEU A 280 -20.83 -6.04 -18.21
CA LEU A 280 -21.80 -5.93 -19.30
C LEU A 280 -21.47 -4.65 -20.06
N GLN A 281 -21.37 -4.74 -21.38
CA GLN A 281 -21.16 -3.58 -22.25
C GLN A 281 -22.24 -3.59 -23.31
N TRP A 282 -23.10 -2.57 -23.32
CA TRP A 282 -24.20 -2.45 -24.25
C TRP A 282 -24.06 -1.19 -25.09
N LYS A 283 -24.03 -1.37 -26.41
CA LYS A 283 -24.07 -0.32 -27.42
C LYS A 283 -25.40 -0.40 -28.17
N PRO A 284 -26.51 0.15 -27.63
CA PRO A 284 -27.81 0.17 -28.32
C PRO A 284 -27.80 0.95 -29.63
N SER A 285 -26.85 1.87 -29.80
CA SER A 285 -26.62 2.65 -31.02
C SER A 285 -25.14 3.01 -31.13
N GLU A 286 -24.72 3.59 -32.25
CA GLU A 286 -23.34 4.08 -32.43
C GLU A 286 -22.99 5.24 -31.48
N GLN A 287 -24.00 5.96 -31.00
CA GLN A 287 -23.84 7.15 -30.17
C GLN A 287 -23.80 6.82 -28.68
N LEU A 288 -24.43 5.74 -28.22
CA LEU A 288 -24.59 5.42 -26.80
C LEU A 288 -23.91 4.10 -26.45
N GLU A 289 -23.02 4.15 -25.47
CA GLU A 289 -22.41 3.00 -24.81
C GLU A 289 -22.76 3.05 -23.31
N MET A 290 -23.17 1.92 -22.76
CA MET A 290 -23.50 1.73 -21.35
C MET A 290 -22.73 0.53 -20.82
N ASN A 291 -22.13 0.66 -19.63
CA ASN A 291 -21.33 -0.38 -19.02
C ASN A 291 -21.80 -0.66 -17.60
N LEU A 292 -21.72 -1.92 -17.19
CA LEU A 292 -21.84 -2.36 -15.81
C LEU A 292 -20.61 -3.18 -15.45
N THR A 293 -19.82 -2.72 -14.49
CA THR A 293 -18.65 -3.41 -13.95
C THR A 293 -18.95 -3.85 -12.53
N ALA A 294 -18.75 -5.14 -12.23
CA ALA A 294 -18.90 -5.70 -10.90
C ALA A 294 -17.63 -6.47 -10.50
N LEU A 295 -17.17 -6.26 -9.27
CA LEU A 295 -16.07 -7.01 -8.66
C LEU A 295 -16.45 -7.39 -7.24
N TYR A 296 -16.16 -8.63 -6.86
CA TYR A 296 -16.27 -9.12 -5.51
C TYR A 296 -15.10 -10.04 -5.20
N SER A 297 -14.42 -9.80 -4.08
CA SER A 297 -13.35 -10.64 -3.58
C SER A 297 -13.53 -10.87 -2.10
N GLN A 298 -13.40 -12.11 -1.65
CA GLN A 298 -13.45 -12.50 -0.24
C GLN A 298 -12.23 -13.34 0.11
N ASP A 299 -11.50 -12.88 1.12
CA ASP A 299 -10.42 -13.62 1.76
C ASP A 299 -10.90 -14.12 3.13
N ARG A 300 -10.70 -15.42 3.38
CA ARG A 300 -10.70 -15.98 4.72
C ARG A 300 -9.28 -16.38 5.04
N THR A 301 -8.65 -15.63 5.92
CA THR A 301 -7.26 -15.85 6.34
C THR A 301 -7.24 -16.30 7.79
N ALA A 302 -6.56 -17.41 8.04
CA ALA A 302 -6.21 -17.85 9.38
C ALA A 302 -4.70 -17.65 9.58
N ASN A 303 -4.34 -16.88 10.60
CA ASN A 303 -2.96 -16.78 11.07
C ASN A 303 -2.82 -17.65 12.32
N ASP A 304 -1.87 -18.57 12.30
CA ASP A 304 -1.38 -19.31 13.44
C ASP A 304 -0.02 -18.71 13.81
N MET A 305 -0.02 -17.89 14.86
CA MET A 305 1.12 -17.14 15.31
C MET A 305 1.66 -17.73 16.62
N ASN A 306 2.93 -18.10 16.61
CA ASN A 306 3.65 -18.60 17.76
C ASN A 306 4.78 -17.65 18.10
N GLN A 307 5.00 -17.38 19.39
CA GLN A 307 5.92 -16.33 19.77
C GLN A 307 6.55 -16.55 21.15
N LEU A 308 7.85 -16.24 21.24
CA LEU A 308 8.54 -16.03 22.52
C LEU A 308 8.86 -14.55 22.71
N VAL A 309 8.62 -14.02 23.92
CA VAL A 309 8.97 -12.66 24.31
C VAL A 309 9.91 -12.72 25.50
N TYR A 310 11.11 -12.19 25.31
CA TYR A 310 12.07 -11.97 26.38
C TYR A 310 11.99 -10.50 26.76
N SER A 311 11.26 -10.15 27.81
CA SER A 311 11.13 -8.76 28.26
C SER A 311 11.99 -8.50 29.50
N PHE A 312 13.08 -7.78 29.30
CA PHE A 312 14.01 -7.39 30.36
C PHE A 312 13.54 -6.15 31.14
N GLU A 313 12.23 -5.92 31.20
CA GLU A 313 11.66 -4.70 31.79
C GLU A 313 11.79 -4.64 33.31
N ARG A 314 11.80 -5.80 33.97
CA ARG A 314 11.86 -5.94 35.42
C ARG A 314 13.25 -5.74 36.02
N SER A 315 14.30 -6.00 35.24
CA SER A 315 15.64 -6.14 35.80
C SER A 315 16.66 -5.20 35.17
N PRO A 316 17.66 -4.75 35.97
CA PRO A 316 18.81 -4.06 35.42
C PRO A 316 19.58 -5.01 34.50
N LEU A 317 19.96 -4.49 33.34
CA LEU A 317 20.74 -5.22 32.35
C LEU A 317 22.23 -5.05 32.64
N THR A 318 22.98 -6.15 32.63
CA THR A 318 24.44 -6.09 32.68
C THR A 318 24.99 -6.14 31.26
N VAL A 319 25.64 -5.07 30.84
CA VAL A 319 26.34 -5.01 29.55
C VAL A 319 27.69 -5.70 29.70
N LEU A 320 27.90 -6.76 28.94
CA LEU A 320 29.13 -7.56 28.96
C LEU A 320 30.09 -7.14 27.84
N GLN A 321 29.53 -6.80 26.67
CA GLN A 321 30.29 -6.35 25.52
C GLN A 321 29.55 -5.26 24.76
N THR A 322 30.31 -4.31 24.22
CA THR A 322 29.82 -3.25 23.34
C THR A 322 30.58 -3.23 22.03
N ASN A 323 29.91 -2.82 20.96
CA ASN A 323 30.53 -2.36 19.72
C ASN A 323 30.19 -0.87 19.52
N GLY A 324 31.11 0.02 19.90
CA GLY A 324 30.83 1.45 20.01
C GLY A 324 29.74 1.72 21.06
N LEU A 325 28.71 2.51 20.69
CA LEU A 325 27.58 2.86 21.54
C LEU A 325 26.41 1.85 21.45
N THR A 326 26.71 0.59 21.17
CA THR A 326 25.72 -0.50 21.10
C THR A 326 26.18 -1.65 21.99
N ALA A 327 25.37 -2.02 22.98
CA ALA A 327 25.60 -3.25 23.74
C ALA A 327 25.27 -4.46 22.86
N THR A 328 26.26 -5.30 22.61
CA THR A 328 26.13 -6.49 21.76
C THR A 328 25.96 -7.76 22.57
N GLN A 329 26.48 -7.81 23.80
CA GLN A 329 26.23 -8.89 24.74
C GLN A 329 25.67 -8.33 26.04
N VAL A 330 24.51 -8.86 26.44
CA VAL A 330 23.78 -8.42 27.62
C VAL A 330 23.29 -9.63 28.40
N SER A 331 23.50 -9.61 29.71
CA SER A 331 22.86 -10.57 30.61
C SER A 331 21.75 -9.92 31.42
N ALA A 332 20.69 -10.67 31.68
CA ALA A 332 19.60 -10.29 32.57
C ALA A 332 19.26 -11.43 33.54
N SER A 333 18.74 -11.07 34.70
CA SER A 333 18.08 -11.96 35.66
C SER A 333 16.63 -11.48 35.87
N ASP A 334 15.77 -12.21 36.58
CA ASP A 334 14.39 -11.80 36.95
C ASP A 334 13.69 -11.01 35.84
N TYR A 335 13.47 -11.65 34.70
CA TYR A 335 12.87 -11.02 33.54
C TYR A 335 11.60 -11.76 33.12
N TRP A 336 10.74 -11.12 32.33
CA TRP A 336 9.54 -11.79 31.82
C TRP A 336 9.87 -12.63 30.60
N LEU A 337 9.58 -13.93 30.67
CA LEU A 337 9.57 -14.81 29.50
C LEU A 337 8.13 -15.21 29.21
N GLU A 338 7.61 -14.76 28.06
CA GLU A 338 6.27 -15.12 27.60
C GLU A 338 6.33 -16.09 26.41
N ASN A 339 5.45 -17.09 26.43
CA ASN A 339 5.20 -18.01 25.33
C ASN A 339 3.73 -17.86 24.93
N ASN A 340 3.54 -17.33 23.73
CA ASN A 340 2.24 -16.96 23.19
C ASN A 340 1.93 -17.80 21.95
N HIS A 341 0.77 -18.43 21.96
CA HIS A 341 0.15 -19.00 20.77
C HIS A 341 -1.16 -18.27 20.50
N GLN A 342 -1.22 -17.62 19.35
CA GLN A 342 -2.30 -16.76 18.93
C GLN A 342 -2.88 -17.25 17.61
N ILE A 343 -4.20 -17.45 17.61
CA ILE A 343 -4.98 -17.76 16.42
C ILE A 343 -5.78 -16.53 16.05
N GLU A 344 -5.57 -16.03 14.83
CA GLU A 344 -6.33 -14.92 14.26
C GLU A 344 -7.13 -15.41 13.06
N GLN A 345 -8.38 -14.95 12.96
CA GLN A 345 -9.23 -15.18 11.81
C GLN A 345 -9.61 -13.83 11.21
N HIS A 346 -9.17 -13.57 9.99
CA HIS A 346 -9.49 -12.36 9.25
C HIS A 346 -10.42 -12.73 8.09
N ASN A 347 -11.66 -12.24 8.15
CA ASN A 347 -12.62 -12.32 7.06
C ASN A 347 -12.65 -10.96 6.37
N LEU A 348 -11.99 -10.87 5.21
CA LEU A 348 -11.90 -9.64 4.43
C LEU A 348 -12.79 -9.76 3.19
N SER A 349 -13.50 -8.68 2.84
CA SER A 349 -14.24 -8.61 1.59
C SER A 349 -14.10 -7.24 0.94
N THR A 350 -13.90 -7.23 -0.38
CA THR A 350 -13.87 -6.02 -1.21
C THR A 350 -14.90 -6.17 -2.32
N GLN A 351 -15.73 -5.16 -2.51
CA GLN A 351 -16.74 -5.15 -3.57
C GLN A 351 -16.78 -3.80 -4.30
N LEU A 352 -17.13 -3.86 -5.58
CA LEU A 352 -17.35 -2.72 -6.46
C LEU A 352 -18.52 -3.04 -7.40
N LEU A 353 -19.42 -2.07 -7.56
CA LEU A 353 -20.43 -2.05 -8.61
C LEU A 353 -20.43 -0.66 -9.23
N THR A 354 -20.10 -0.58 -10.51
CA THR A 354 -20.08 0.67 -11.27
C THR A 354 -20.96 0.52 -12.49
N TYR A 355 -21.92 1.44 -12.63
CA TYR A 355 -22.62 1.66 -13.88
C TYR A 355 -22.10 2.95 -14.48
N ASP A 356 -21.70 2.92 -15.75
CA ASP A 356 -21.29 4.11 -16.49
C ASP A 356 -21.95 4.15 -17.87
N PHE A 357 -22.03 5.35 -18.43
CA PHE A 357 -22.48 5.54 -19.80
C PHE A 357 -21.67 6.62 -20.48
N LYS A 358 -21.62 6.52 -21.81
CA LYS A 358 -21.04 7.52 -22.70
C LYS A 358 -21.96 7.69 -23.90
N TRP A 359 -22.41 8.92 -24.09
CA TRP A 359 -23.15 9.34 -25.27
C TRP A 359 -22.29 10.31 -26.09
N LYS A 360 -22.22 10.09 -27.40
CA LYS A 360 -21.54 10.95 -28.37
C LYS A 360 -22.56 11.51 -29.37
N GLY A 361 -22.80 12.81 -29.31
CA GLY A 361 -23.47 13.57 -30.38
C GLY A 361 -22.47 14.31 -31.26
N ASP A 362 -22.98 15.17 -32.14
CA ASP A 362 -22.16 15.84 -33.16
C ASP A 362 -21.09 16.78 -32.57
N ALA A 363 -21.48 17.61 -31.60
CA ALA A 363 -20.58 18.59 -30.96
C ALA A 363 -20.29 18.27 -29.49
N TRP A 364 -20.98 17.28 -28.91
CA TRP A 364 -20.97 17.00 -27.49
C TRP A 364 -20.72 15.53 -27.21
N THR A 365 -19.91 15.25 -26.20
CA THR A 365 -19.85 13.95 -25.54
C THR A 365 -20.33 14.12 -24.10
N LEU A 366 -21.32 13.33 -23.69
CA LEU A 366 -21.80 13.27 -22.32
C LEU A 366 -21.38 11.93 -21.72
N SER A 367 -20.92 11.94 -20.48
CA SER A 367 -20.67 10.70 -19.75
C SER A 367 -21.11 10.82 -18.30
N GLY A 368 -21.37 9.70 -17.66
CA GLY A 368 -21.68 9.67 -16.25
C GLY A 368 -21.37 8.31 -15.64
N ALA A 369 -21.19 8.29 -14.34
CA ALA A 369 -20.95 7.08 -13.57
C ALA A 369 -21.68 7.13 -12.23
N ALA A 370 -22.29 6.02 -11.86
CA ALA A 370 -22.77 5.75 -10.51
C ALA A 370 -21.98 4.55 -9.98
N SER A 371 -21.31 4.71 -8.85
CA SER A 371 -20.45 3.66 -8.30
C SER A 371 -20.69 3.46 -6.81
N TYR A 372 -20.67 2.20 -6.40
CA TYR A 372 -20.67 1.78 -5.00
C TYR A 372 -19.50 0.84 -4.76
N THR A 373 -18.76 1.07 -3.69
CA THR A 373 -17.67 0.17 -3.27
C THR A 373 -17.63 0.06 -1.75
N GLN A 374 -17.23 -1.12 -1.27
CA GLN A 374 -17.03 -1.36 0.14
C GLN A 374 -15.86 -2.31 0.39
N GLY A 375 -15.00 -1.94 1.33
CA GLY A 375 -14.08 -2.83 2.01
C GLY A 375 -14.63 -3.15 3.39
N LYS A 376 -14.54 -4.41 3.81
CA LYS A 376 -14.90 -4.86 5.16
C LYS A 376 -13.88 -5.86 5.67
N THR A 377 -13.53 -5.72 6.95
CA THR A 377 -12.66 -6.65 7.67
C THR A 377 -13.28 -7.00 9.01
N ASP A 378 -13.50 -8.28 9.24
CA ASP A 378 -13.88 -8.82 10.54
C ASP A 378 -12.71 -9.68 11.04
N GLU A 379 -12.08 -9.23 12.12
CA GLU A 379 -10.95 -9.89 12.78
C GLU A 379 -11.39 -10.48 14.11
N ASN A 380 -10.91 -11.69 14.40
CA ASN A 380 -11.14 -12.35 15.68
C ASN A 380 -9.86 -13.03 16.13
N GLU A 381 -9.31 -12.51 17.20
CA GLU A 381 -8.05 -12.95 17.80
C GLU A 381 -8.31 -13.73 19.08
N ARG A 382 -7.56 -14.82 19.27
CA ARG A 382 -7.52 -15.60 20.51
C ARG A 382 -6.10 -16.06 20.79
N ALA A 383 -5.55 -15.58 21.89
CA ALA A 383 -4.20 -15.88 22.35
C ALA A 383 -4.23 -16.63 23.68
N ALA A 384 -3.41 -17.68 23.76
CA ALA A 384 -3.00 -18.33 25.01
C ALA A 384 -1.60 -17.83 25.36
N ILE A 385 -1.48 -17.18 26.53
CA ILE A 385 -0.24 -16.53 26.95
C ILE A 385 0.23 -17.14 28.27
N LEU A 386 1.37 -17.83 28.23
CA LEU A 386 2.08 -18.31 29.41
C LEU A 386 3.21 -17.35 29.72
N GLY A 387 3.34 -16.95 30.98
CA GLY A 387 4.42 -16.07 31.44
C GLY A 387 5.11 -16.67 32.65
N ARG A 388 6.44 -16.63 32.67
CA ARG A 388 7.29 -16.99 33.81
C ARG A 388 8.39 -15.96 34.05
N ILE A 389 9.10 -16.14 35.16
CA ILE A 389 10.23 -15.30 35.56
C ILE A 389 11.50 -16.18 35.66
N PRO A 390 12.33 -16.25 34.61
CA PRO A 390 13.60 -16.95 34.66
C PRO A 390 14.66 -16.15 35.44
N SER A 391 15.68 -16.84 35.93
CA SER A 391 16.70 -16.26 36.81
C SER A 391 17.96 -15.82 36.08
N ALA A 392 18.20 -16.29 34.85
CA ALA A 392 19.37 -15.93 34.08
C ALA A 392 19.14 -16.02 32.56
N THR A 393 19.66 -15.04 31.82
CA THR A 393 19.79 -15.11 30.37
C THR A 393 21.03 -14.37 29.89
N LEU A 394 21.57 -14.82 28.77
CA LEU A 394 22.59 -14.13 27.99
C LEU A 394 22.07 -13.96 26.56
N LEU A 395 21.93 -12.70 26.14
CA LEU A 395 21.66 -12.31 24.77
C LEU A 395 22.98 -11.89 24.10
N ASP A 396 23.31 -12.50 22.98
CA ASP A 396 24.42 -12.14 22.10
C ASP A 396 23.89 -11.74 20.72
N THR A 397 24.14 -10.48 20.35
CA THR A 397 23.82 -9.86 19.07
C THR A 397 25.06 -9.40 18.31
N SER A 398 26.26 -9.81 18.75
CA SER A 398 27.53 -9.40 18.14
C SER A 398 27.68 -9.85 16.69
N ASN A 399 27.07 -10.99 16.35
CA ASN A 399 26.92 -11.46 14.97
C ASN A 399 25.43 -11.47 14.57
N PRO A 400 24.99 -10.53 13.72
CA PRO A 400 23.61 -10.48 13.20
C PRO A 400 23.12 -11.75 12.50
N ASP A 401 24.04 -12.55 11.95
CA ASP A 401 23.71 -13.81 11.29
C ASP A 401 23.64 -14.99 12.27
N ALA A 402 24.05 -14.80 13.52
CA ALA A 402 24.14 -15.85 14.54
C ALA A 402 23.71 -15.31 15.93
N ILE A 403 22.56 -14.64 15.99
CA ILE A 403 21.98 -14.17 17.24
C ILE A 403 21.79 -15.37 18.18
N SER A 404 22.24 -15.23 19.43
CA SER A 404 22.07 -16.25 20.46
C SER A 404 21.36 -15.67 21.67
N LEU A 405 20.41 -16.44 22.21
CA LEU A 405 19.78 -16.17 23.47
C LEU A 405 19.77 -17.48 24.25
N THR A 406 20.54 -17.51 25.33
CA THR A 406 20.56 -18.64 26.27
C THR A 406 19.86 -18.24 27.55
N THR A 407 19.06 -19.13 28.11
CA THR A 407 18.27 -18.89 29.32
C THR A 407 18.25 -20.15 30.19
N ASP A 408 18.08 -19.99 31.50
CA ASP A 408 17.84 -21.09 32.45
C ASP A 408 16.46 -21.77 32.26
N ALA A 409 15.61 -21.23 31.39
CA ALA A 409 14.34 -21.82 30.99
C ALA A 409 14.43 -22.34 29.54
N ASP A 410 14.77 -23.61 29.33
CA ASP A 410 14.75 -24.21 27.99
C ASP A 410 13.33 -24.16 27.41
N ALA A 411 13.11 -23.31 26.41
CA ALA A 411 11.80 -23.16 25.79
C ALA A 411 11.40 -24.37 24.92
N ASN A 412 12.28 -25.37 24.73
CA ASN A 412 11.94 -26.67 24.16
C ASN A 412 11.42 -27.67 25.20
N ASP A 413 11.71 -27.45 26.49
CA ASP A 413 11.23 -28.33 27.56
C ASP A 413 9.86 -27.87 28.06
N ALA A 414 8.83 -28.69 27.83
CA ALA A 414 7.49 -28.41 28.33
C ALA A 414 7.43 -28.31 29.87
N SER A 415 8.33 -28.98 30.60
CA SER A 415 8.38 -28.90 32.06
C SER A 415 8.80 -27.52 32.58
N ALA A 416 9.53 -26.75 31.75
CA ALA A 416 9.88 -25.36 32.04
C ALA A 416 8.63 -24.45 32.16
N TRP A 417 7.48 -24.91 31.68
CA TRP A 417 6.21 -24.18 31.67
C TRP A 417 5.15 -24.78 32.59
N ASN A 418 5.52 -25.69 33.50
CA ASN A 418 4.60 -26.22 34.50
C ASN A 418 3.98 -25.10 35.36
N LYS A 419 2.72 -25.25 35.78
CA LYS A 419 1.97 -24.21 36.52
C LYS A 419 2.72 -23.60 37.72
N THR A 420 3.50 -24.39 38.44
CA THR A 420 4.30 -23.92 39.60
C THR A 420 5.35 -22.87 39.22
N ASN A 421 5.75 -22.82 37.94
CA ASN A 421 6.73 -21.88 37.40
C ASN A 421 6.08 -20.66 36.73
N LEU A 422 4.75 -20.66 36.55
CA LEU A 422 4.03 -19.62 35.84
C LEU A 422 3.57 -18.51 36.78
N VAL A 423 3.68 -17.28 36.30
CA VAL A 423 3.09 -16.07 36.90
C VAL A 423 1.95 -15.50 36.04
N ARG A 424 1.74 -16.04 34.83
CA ARG A 424 0.63 -15.73 33.92
C ARG A 424 0.24 -17.00 33.16
N SER A 425 -1.06 -17.27 33.05
CA SER A 425 -1.62 -18.32 32.19
C SER A 425 -2.98 -17.87 31.67
N GLU A 426 -2.97 -16.98 30.68
CA GLU A 426 -4.17 -16.26 30.27
C GLU A 426 -4.73 -16.84 28.97
N TYR A 427 -6.03 -17.14 28.98
CA TYR A 427 -6.76 -17.49 27.77
C TYR A 427 -8.28 -17.27 27.91
N PRO A 428 -8.96 -16.78 26.86
CA PRO A 428 -8.41 -16.11 25.69
C PRO A 428 -8.14 -14.63 26.02
N ASN A 429 -6.98 -14.12 25.62
CA ASN A 429 -6.81 -12.70 25.33
C ASN A 429 -6.99 -12.48 23.83
N GLY A 430 -7.48 -11.32 23.40
CA GLY A 430 -7.51 -10.97 21.99
C GLY A 430 -8.56 -9.91 21.68
N SER A 431 -8.40 -9.26 20.53
CA SER A 431 -9.35 -8.29 20.01
C SER A 431 -10.35 -8.94 19.05
N ILE A 432 -11.55 -8.38 19.00
CA ILE A 432 -12.50 -8.61 17.91
C ILE A 432 -12.72 -7.25 17.28
N GLN A 433 -12.39 -7.12 16.01
CA GLN A 433 -12.47 -5.85 15.29
C GLN A 433 -13.38 -6.02 14.08
N SER A 434 -14.30 -5.08 13.88
CA SER A 434 -15.07 -4.95 12.65
C SER A 434 -14.82 -3.58 12.06
N LEU A 435 -14.19 -3.55 10.90
CA LEU A 435 -13.87 -2.34 10.16
C LEU A 435 -14.63 -2.35 8.83
N SER A 436 -15.21 -1.21 8.46
CA SER A 436 -15.81 -1.04 7.14
C SER A 436 -15.51 0.33 6.57
N ASN A 437 -15.14 0.37 5.29
CA ASN A 437 -15.06 1.60 4.51
C ASN A 437 -15.98 1.46 3.29
N LYS A 438 -17.00 2.30 3.22
CA LYS A 438 -17.98 2.32 2.12
C LYS A 438 -17.92 3.65 1.40
N GLU A 439 -18.07 3.62 0.09
CA GLU A 439 -18.24 4.82 -0.73
C GLU A 439 -19.37 4.60 -1.73
N TRP A 440 -20.20 5.63 -1.89
CA TRP A 440 -21.06 5.77 -3.05
C TRP A 440 -20.77 7.08 -3.76
N SER A 441 -20.87 7.07 -5.08
CA SER A 441 -20.58 8.24 -5.90
C SER A 441 -21.51 8.37 -7.10
N LEU A 442 -21.73 9.62 -7.52
CA LEU A 442 -22.41 9.99 -8.75
C LEU A 442 -21.60 11.07 -9.46
N GLN A 443 -21.27 10.82 -10.73
CA GLN A 443 -20.47 11.67 -11.60
C GLN A 443 -21.21 11.96 -12.90
N LEU A 444 -21.11 13.20 -13.37
CA LEU A 444 -21.57 13.63 -14.69
C LEU A 444 -20.51 14.52 -15.33
N ASP A 445 -20.24 14.29 -16.60
CA ASP A 445 -19.29 15.04 -17.40
C ASP A 445 -19.89 15.41 -18.76
N ALA A 446 -19.51 16.58 -19.26
CA ALA A 446 -19.88 17.08 -20.58
C ALA A 446 -18.64 17.66 -21.26
N GLU A 447 -18.29 17.12 -22.42
CA GLU A 447 -17.22 17.61 -23.30
C GLU A 447 -17.85 18.19 -24.57
N ARG A 448 -17.43 19.41 -24.94
CA ARG A 448 -17.82 20.07 -26.18
C ARG A 448 -16.60 20.23 -27.07
N TYR A 449 -16.68 19.72 -28.29
CA TYR A 449 -15.67 19.99 -29.31
C TYR A 449 -15.82 21.42 -29.83
N LEU A 450 -14.69 22.09 -30.00
CA LEU A 450 -14.59 23.47 -30.44
C LEU A 450 -13.68 23.53 -31.66
N GLU A 451 -14.12 24.19 -32.73
CA GLU A 451 -13.30 24.50 -33.90
C GLU A 451 -12.59 25.85 -33.72
N LEU A 452 -11.96 26.08 -32.56
CA LEU A 452 -11.42 27.39 -32.16
C LEU A 452 -9.88 27.37 -32.03
N GLY A 453 -9.19 27.42 -33.16
CA GLY A 453 -7.73 27.55 -33.20
C GLY A 453 -7.02 26.45 -32.41
N ALA A 454 -6.22 26.83 -31.41
CA ALA A 454 -5.47 25.87 -30.59
C ALA A 454 -6.31 25.13 -29.53
N LEU A 455 -7.55 25.57 -29.29
CA LEU A 455 -8.47 24.98 -28.33
C LEU A 455 -9.41 24.02 -29.06
N ASN A 456 -9.25 22.71 -28.85
CA ASN A 456 -10.04 21.70 -29.56
C ASN A 456 -11.29 21.26 -28.80
N ALA A 457 -11.33 21.38 -27.47
CA ALA A 457 -12.50 21.05 -26.67
C ALA A 457 -12.49 21.71 -25.29
N VAL A 458 -13.68 21.84 -24.69
CA VAL A 458 -13.87 22.16 -23.28
C VAL A 458 -14.67 21.06 -22.59
N ARG A 459 -14.27 20.70 -21.38
CA ARG A 459 -14.92 19.69 -20.56
C ARG A 459 -15.28 20.23 -19.19
N PHE A 460 -16.47 19.90 -18.74
CA PHE A 460 -16.99 20.25 -17.42
C PHE A 460 -17.48 18.98 -16.75
N GLY A 461 -17.40 18.93 -15.43
CA GLY A 461 -18.03 17.84 -14.70
C GLY A 461 -18.26 18.17 -13.26
N ALA A 462 -19.14 17.37 -12.65
CA ALA A 462 -19.48 17.44 -11.25
C ALA A 462 -19.54 16.01 -10.69
N LYS A 463 -19.06 15.84 -9.46
CA LYS A 463 -19.14 14.57 -8.74
C LYS A 463 -19.47 14.78 -7.28
N TYR A 464 -20.40 13.97 -6.80
CA TYR A 464 -20.70 13.82 -5.38
C TYR A 464 -20.22 12.45 -4.91
N ARG A 465 -19.58 12.41 -3.75
CA ARG A 465 -19.16 11.17 -3.07
C ARG A 465 -19.53 11.26 -1.61
N ARG A 466 -19.99 10.15 -1.03
CA ARG A 466 -20.09 9.97 0.42
C ARG A 466 -19.27 8.76 0.82
N GLU A 467 -18.32 9.00 1.71
CA GLU A 467 -17.45 7.98 2.26
C GLU A 467 -17.77 7.80 3.74
N THR A 468 -17.85 6.56 4.22
CA THR A 468 -18.02 6.27 5.65
C THR A 468 -17.02 5.21 6.08
N PHE A 469 -16.29 5.49 7.15
CA PHE A 469 -15.41 4.56 7.82
C PHE A 469 -15.95 4.26 9.22
N ASP A 470 -16.25 3.00 9.50
CA ASP A 470 -16.74 2.52 10.78
C ASP A 470 -15.73 1.55 11.40
N ARG A 471 -15.40 1.75 12.68
CA ARG A 471 -14.55 0.85 13.46
C ARG A 471 -15.25 0.47 14.77
N ASP A 472 -15.55 -0.81 14.95
CA ASP A 472 -16.06 -1.41 16.19
C ASP A 472 -15.00 -2.36 16.77
N VAL A 473 -14.62 -2.15 18.02
CA VAL A 473 -13.62 -2.98 18.71
C VAL A 473 -14.21 -3.55 19.99
N ARG A 474 -13.93 -4.83 20.22
CA ARG A 474 -14.25 -5.54 21.45
C ARG A 474 -13.03 -6.32 21.93
N ARG A 475 -12.99 -6.66 23.22
CA ARG A 475 -11.88 -7.38 23.85
C ARG A 475 -12.38 -8.64 24.53
N ARG A 476 -11.66 -9.73 24.33
CA ARG A 476 -11.75 -10.94 25.16
C ARG A 476 -10.81 -10.71 26.33
N ASP A 477 -11.36 -10.76 27.54
CA ASP A 477 -10.59 -10.49 28.74
C ASP A 477 -10.90 -11.56 29.79
N PHE A 478 -9.97 -12.50 29.95
CA PHE A 478 -10.06 -13.51 31.01
C PHE A 478 -9.77 -12.91 32.40
N LEU A 479 -8.92 -11.89 32.48
CA LEU A 479 -8.61 -11.21 33.74
C LEU A 479 -9.87 -10.58 34.36
N TYR A 480 -10.85 -10.21 33.54
CA TYR A 480 -12.17 -9.79 34.03
C TYR A 480 -12.81 -10.81 34.99
N LEU A 481 -12.76 -12.10 34.65
CA LEU A 481 -13.33 -13.14 35.51
C LEU A 481 -12.56 -13.29 36.82
N LEU A 482 -11.23 -13.17 36.78
CA LEU A 482 -10.39 -13.20 37.98
C LEU A 482 -10.67 -12.01 38.89
N ARG A 483 -10.71 -10.79 38.33
CA ARG A 483 -10.93 -9.55 39.09
C ARG A 483 -12.33 -9.42 39.67
N THR A 484 -13.32 -10.03 39.03
CA THR A 484 -14.69 -10.11 39.55
C THR A 484 -14.91 -11.28 40.50
N GLY A 485 -13.90 -12.13 40.72
CA GLY A 485 -14.00 -13.32 41.57
C GLY A 485 -14.84 -14.45 40.99
N ALA A 486 -15.17 -14.40 39.69
CA ALA A 486 -15.91 -15.45 39.00
C ALA A 486 -15.08 -16.73 38.81
N VAL A 487 -13.74 -16.60 38.82
CA VAL A 487 -12.79 -17.71 38.87
C VAL A 487 -11.68 -17.39 39.87
N SER A 488 -11.10 -18.40 40.50
CA SER A 488 -10.09 -18.25 41.56
C SER A 488 -8.64 -18.30 41.06
N GLY A 489 -8.41 -18.65 39.79
CA GLY A 489 -7.08 -18.86 39.24
C GLY A 489 -7.11 -19.48 37.84
N PHE A 490 -6.03 -20.19 37.52
CA PHE A 490 -5.76 -20.74 36.18
C PHE A 490 -5.79 -22.28 36.12
N ASP A 491 -6.31 -22.93 37.18
CA ASP A 491 -6.19 -24.38 37.37
C ASP A 491 -6.87 -25.21 36.28
N MET A 492 -7.88 -24.65 35.60
CA MET A 492 -8.59 -25.32 34.51
C MET A 492 -7.72 -25.57 33.27
N PHE A 493 -6.69 -24.76 33.06
CA PHE A 493 -5.85 -24.86 31.87
C PHE A 493 -4.92 -26.08 31.96
N PRO A 494 -4.64 -26.77 30.84
CA PRO A 494 -3.77 -27.94 30.84
C PRO A 494 -2.30 -27.56 31.08
N GLU A 495 -1.52 -28.47 31.64
CA GLU A 495 -0.06 -28.37 31.63
C GLU A 495 0.45 -28.44 30.19
N LEU A 496 1.53 -27.70 29.89
CA LEU A 496 2.09 -27.69 28.53
C LEU A 496 2.54 -29.08 28.08
N SER A 497 3.07 -29.89 29.00
CA SER A 497 3.48 -31.29 28.75
C SER A 497 2.33 -32.21 28.29
N ALA A 498 1.09 -31.85 28.60
CA ALA A 498 -0.10 -32.60 28.18
C ALA A 498 -0.73 -32.04 26.89
N ALA A 499 -0.54 -30.75 26.60
CA ALA A 499 -1.19 -30.05 25.50
C ALA A 499 -0.30 -28.93 24.93
N SER A 500 0.60 -29.31 24.02
CA SER A 500 1.51 -28.41 23.32
C SER A 500 1.59 -28.71 21.82
N SER A 501 1.91 -27.69 21.04
CA SER A 501 2.50 -27.82 19.71
C SER A 501 3.99 -27.44 19.76
N THR A 502 4.68 -27.52 18.62
CA THR A 502 6.10 -27.17 18.50
C THR A 502 6.31 -26.30 17.29
N VAL A 503 7.04 -25.19 17.47
CA VAL A 503 7.66 -24.48 16.36
C VAL A 503 9.01 -25.12 16.07
N SER A 504 9.29 -25.42 14.82
CA SER A 504 10.56 -25.99 14.36
C SER A 504 11.08 -25.24 13.13
N ASN A 505 12.37 -25.42 12.83
CA ASN A 505 13.05 -24.79 11.71
C ASN A 505 12.90 -23.26 11.70
N PHE A 506 12.91 -22.64 12.88
CA PHE A 506 12.74 -21.20 13.01
C PHE A 506 13.91 -20.46 12.34
N LEU A 507 13.60 -19.48 11.50
CA LEU A 507 14.58 -18.79 10.63
C LEU A 507 15.46 -19.75 9.81
N ASP A 508 14.84 -20.81 9.27
CA ASP A 508 15.52 -21.81 8.43
C ASP A 508 16.62 -22.59 9.16
N GLY A 509 16.51 -22.71 10.49
CA GLY A 509 17.47 -23.46 11.32
C GLY A 509 18.85 -22.81 11.41
N GLN A 510 18.97 -21.52 11.04
CA GLN A 510 20.27 -20.84 10.95
C GLN A 510 20.67 -20.10 12.23
N LEU A 511 19.86 -20.16 13.29
CA LEU A 511 20.20 -19.52 14.56
C LEU A 511 21.21 -20.34 15.36
N ALA A 512 22.10 -19.64 16.06
CA ALA A 512 23.06 -20.26 16.97
C ALA A 512 22.38 -20.93 18.17
N SER A 513 21.20 -20.45 18.57
CA SER A 513 20.38 -21.02 19.64
C SER A 513 18.90 -20.65 19.44
N GLN A 514 17.99 -21.50 19.92
CA GLN A 514 16.54 -21.28 19.90
C GLN A 514 15.94 -21.22 18.48
N ASP A 515 16.14 -22.26 17.69
CA ASP A 515 15.53 -22.49 16.37
C ASP A 515 14.24 -23.34 16.44
N SER A 516 13.84 -23.77 17.64
CA SER A 516 12.57 -24.44 17.92
C SER A 516 12.07 -24.10 19.32
N TRP A 517 10.79 -24.29 19.63
CA TRP A 517 10.24 -24.24 21.01
C TRP A 517 8.87 -24.92 21.10
N VAL A 518 8.47 -25.33 22.31
CA VAL A 518 7.11 -25.82 22.60
C VAL A 518 6.17 -24.65 22.85
N THR A 519 4.90 -24.77 22.48
CA THR A 519 3.90 -23.68 22.49
C THR A 519 2.54 -24.20 22.98
N PRO A 520 1.75 -23.40 23.74
CA PRO A 520 0.47 -23.86 24.29
C PRO A 520 -0.55 -24.21 23.21
N ASP A 521 -1.30 -25.32 23.36
CA ASP A 521 -2.40 -25.65 22.45
C ASP A 521 -3.65 -24.80 22.75
N VAL A 522 -3.89 -23.78 21.92
CA VAL A 522 -5.06 -22.88 21.99
C VAL A 522 -6.40 -23.64 21.99
N GLY A 523 -6.50 -24.73 21.23
CA GLY A 523 -7.69 -25.58 21.17
C GLY A 523 -7.92 -26.35 22.47
N ALA A 524 -6.85 -26.82 23.12
CA ALA A 524 -6.93 -27.48 24.42
C ALA A 524 -7.39 -26.51 25.52
N TYR A 525 -6.85 -25.29 25.53
CA TYR A 525 -7.27 -24.23 26.46
C TYR A 525 -8.77 -23.89 26.28
N ALA A 526 -9.25 -23.82 25.03
CA ALA A 526 -10.68 -23.64 24.74
C ALA A 526 -11.56 -24.79 25.27
N ARG A 527 -11.12 -26.04 25.08
CA ARG A 527 -11.84 -27.22 25.58
C ARG A 527 -11.88 -27.26 27.11
N SER A 528 -10.81 -26.87 27.77
CA SER A 528 -10.74 -26.75 29.24
C SER A 528 -11.74 -25.75 29.82
N LEU A 529 -11.87 -24.56 29.22
CA LEU A 529 -12.88 -23.58 29.65
C LEU A 529 -14.30 -24.12 29.47
N ALA A 530 -14.56 -24.73 28.31
CA ALA A 530 -15.86 -25.31 28.02
C ALA A 530 -16.21 -26.44 29.01
N ALA A 531 -15.26 -27.32 29.33
CA ALA A 531 -15.44 -28.39 30.31
C ALA A 531 -15.68 -27.86 31.74
N ALA A 532 -15.08 -26.72 32.08
CA ALA A 532 -15.31 -26.03 33.34
C ALA A 532 -16.62 -25.22 33.37
N GLY A 533 -17.36 -25.13 32.25
CA GLY A 533 -18.56 -24.31 32.14
C GLY A 533 -18.30 -22.79 32.18
N ILE A 534 -17.06 -22.36 31.92
CA ILE A 534 -16.62 -20.97 32.03
C ILE A 534 -16.76 -20.29 30.66
N THR A 535 -17.47 -19.15 30.64
CA THR A 535 -17.57 -18.28 29.45
C THR A 535 -16.86 -16.97 29.72
N VAL A 536 -15.89 -16.64 28.87
CA VAL A 536 -15.13 -15.39 28.99
C VAL A 536 -15.90 -14.26 28.31
N PRO A 537 -16.11 -13.12 28.99
CA PRO A 537 -16.87 -12.02 28.43
C PRO A 537 -16.14 -11.38 27.24
N VAL A 538 -16.94 -10.86 26.32
CA VAL A 538 -16.49 -9.99 25.23
C VAL A 538 -16.94 -8.57 25.58
N LEU A 539 -15.99 -7.74 25.97
CA LEU A 539 -16.23 -6.37 26.42
C LEU A 539 -16.16 -5.41 25.23
N PHE A 540 -17.10 -4.46 25.15
CA PHE A 540 -17.00 -3.37 24.17
C PHE A 540 -15.81 -2.47 24.53
N ALA A 541 -14.97 -2.12 23.56
CA ALA A 541 -13.82 -1.24 23.74
C ALA A 541 -14.11 0.14 23.09
N PRO A 542 -14.89 1.01 23.76
CA PRO A 542 -15.32 2.29 23.21
C PRO A 542 -14.16 3.22 22.87
N GLN A 543 -13.04 3.13 23.59
CA GLN A 543 -11.85 3.95 23.37
C GLN A 543 -11.15 3.65 22.03
N SER A 544 -11.51 2.54 21.41
CA SER A 544 -11.01 2.09 20.12
C SER A 544 -12.08 2.07 19.03
N SER A 545 -13.31 2.50 19.34
CA SER A 545 -14.45 2.45 18.42
C SER A 545 -14.88 3.86 17.99
N TYR A 546 -15.09 4.08 16.69
CA TYR A 546 -15.47 5.39 16.14
C TYR A 546 -16.05 5.27 14.72
N SER A 547 -16.72 6.33 14.26
CA SER A 547 -17.22 6.46 12.89
C SER A 547 -16.79 7.80 12.28
N ILE A 548 -16.44 7.79 10.99
CA ILE A 548 -16.08 8.97 10.22
C ILE A 548 -16.90 8.98 8.94
N GLU A 549 -17.72 10.02 8.74
CA GLU A 549 -18.45 10.27 7.50
C GLU A 549 -17.86 11.48 6.77
N ASN A 550 -17.62 11.36 5.46
CA ASN A 550 -17.19 12.45 4.60
C ASN A 550 -18.16 12.62 3.42
N ASP A 551 -18.81 13.79 3.34
CA ASP A 551 -19.54 14.23 2.16
C ASP A 551 -18.63 15.12 1.30
N ILE A 552 -18.42 14.73 0.04
CA ILE A 552 -17.46 15.34 -0.86
C ILE A 552 -18.17 15.82 -2.11
N TYR A 553 -18.14 17.13 -2.32
CA TYR A 553 -18.69 17.79 -3.51
C TYR A 553 -17.54 18.31 -4.36
N SER A 554 -17.57 17.99 -5.65
CA SER A 554 -16.54 18.43 -6.58
C SER A 554 -17.12 18.90 -7.90
N ALA A 555 -16.45 19.88 -8.49
CA ALA A 555 -16.73 20.37 -9.83
C ALA A 555 -15.41 20.75 -10.51
N TYR A 556 -15.35 20.60 -11.84
CA TYR A 556 -14.18 21.00 -12.60
C TYR A 556 -14.55 21.62 -13.95
N ALA A 557 -13.61 22.38 -14.48
CA ALA A 557 -13.58 22.84 -15.86
C ALA A 557 -12.19 22.62 -16.44
N MET A 558 -12.12 22.19 -17.69
CA MET A 558 -10.89 21.84 -18.37
C MET A 558 -10.98 22.22 -19.85
N ALA A 559 -9.89 22.76 -20.38
CA ALA A 559 -9.68 23.00 -21.80
C ALA A 559 -8.68 21.98 -22.33
N ARG A 560 -8.94 21.47 -23.54
CA ARG A 560 -8.02 20.61 -24.28
C ARG A 560 -7.33 21.43 -25.38
N ILE A 561 -6.05 21.19 -25.54
CA ILE A 561 -5.18 21.90 -26.46
C ILE A 561 -4.75 20.91 -27.53
N ASP A 562 -4.80 21.31 -28.79
CA ASP A 562 -4.27 20.57 -29.93
C ASP A 562 -3.99 21.56 -31.06
N THR A 563 -2.73 21.80 -31.36
CA THR A 563 -2.30 22.84 -32.30
C THR A 563 -0.90 22.56 -32.84
N ASP A 564 -0.55 23.22 -33.94
CA ASP A 564 0.79 23.13 -34.51
C ASP A 564 1.64 24.36 -34.13
N ILE A 565 2.87 24.11 -33.70
CA ILE A 565 3.91 25.10 -33.46
C ILE A 565 5.05 24.83 -34.44
N GLY A 566 5.01 25.52 -35.58
CA GLY A 566 5.93 25.23 -36.69
C GLY A 566 5.61 23.86 -37.30
N SER A 567 6.56 22.93 -37.25
CA SER A 567 6.38 21.55 -37.71
C SER A 567 6.07 20.56 -36.57
N MET A 568 5.91 21.04 -35.33
CA MET A 568 5.70 20.21 -34.14
C MET A 568 4.26 20.35 -33.66
N ARG A 569 3.62 19.26 -33.28
CA ARG A 569 2.27 19.28 -32.70
C ARG A 569 2.35 19.46 -31.19
N LEU A 570 1.63 20.43 -30.65
CA LEU A 570 1.42 20.62 -29.22
C LEU A 570 0.01 20.17 -28.85
N ARG A 571 -0.09 19.18 -27.97
CA ARG A 571 -1.36 18.69 -27.42
C ARG A 571 -1.34 18.68 -25.90
N GLY A 572 -2.50 18.76 -25.27
CA GLY A 572 -2.56 18.77 -23.81
C GLY A 572 -3.90 19.16 -23.21
N ASN A 573 -3.88 19.47 -21.92
CA ASN A 573 -5.02 20.00 -21.18
C ASN A 573 -4.58 20.99 -20.11
N VAL A 574 -5.47 21.95 -19.81
CA VAL A 574 -5.37 22.86 -18.67
C VAL A 574 -6.72 22.90 -17.97
N GLY A 575 -6.73 22.75 -16.65
CA GLY A 575 -7.99 22.66 -15.91
C GLY A 575 -7.86 23.06 -14.45
N MET A 576 -9.03 23.21 -13.83
CA MET A 576 -9.18 23.53 -12.42
C MET A 576 -10.30 22.68 -11.84
N ARG A 577 -10.02 22.00 -10.74
CA ARG A 577 -11.00 21.29 -9.92
C ARG A 577 -11.18 21.99 -8.58
N TYR A 578 -12.43 22.13 -8.13
CA TYR A 578 -12.78 22.52 -6.78
C TYR A 578 -13.35 21.32 -6.03
N GLU A 579 -12.93 21.11 -4.78
CA GLU A 579 -13.43 20.05 -3.93
C GLU A 579 -13.71 20.56 -2.52
N ASN A 580 -14.93 20.35 -2.00
CA ASN A 580 -15.34 20.64 -0.64
C ASN A 580 -15.63 19.32 0.09
N THR A 581 -15.10 19.17 1.29
CA THR A 581 -15.31 17.99 2.14
C THR A 581 -15.91 18.40 3.46
N LYS A 582 -17.06 17.82 3.80
CA LYS A 582 -17.70 17.93 5.10
C LYS A 582 -17.52 16.61 5.84
N ARG A 583 -16.77 16.64 6.93
CA ARG A 583 -16.47 15.49 7.77
C ARG A 583 -17.27 15.56 9.06
N ILE A 584 -17.77 14.42 9.51
CA ILE A 584 -18.31 14.23 10.85
C ILE A 584 -17.59 13.04 11.46
N THR A 585 -17.07 13.21 12.67
CA THR A 585 -16.45 12.13 13.44
C THR A 585 -17.22 11.91 14.73
N ASP A 586 -17.71 10.69 14.94
CA ASP A 586 -18.41 10.27 16.14
C ASP A 586 -17.50 9.32 16.96
N THR A 587 -17.26 9.65 18.22
CA THR A 587 -16.42 8.87 19.17
C THR A 587 -17.10 8.73 20.53
N TYR A 588 -16.49 7.94 21.42
CA TYR A 588 -16.96 7.76 22.80
C TYR A 588 -16.06 8.48 23.80
N LEU A 589 -16.68 9.05 24.82
CA LEU A 589 -15.99 9.48 26.05
C LEU A 589 -15.91 8.29 26.99
N THR A 590 -14.73 8.01 27.53
CA THR A 590 -14.47 6.75 28.27
C THR A 590 -13.81 6.96 29.63
N GLN A 591 -13.97 5.99 30.52
CA GLN A 591 -13.28 5.90 31.81
C GLN A 591 -12.73 4.47 32.02
N THR A 592 -11.60 4.35 32.71
CA THR A 592 -10.99 3.05 33.04
C THR A 592 -11.98 2.14 33.78
N GLN A 593 -11.97 0.86 33.41
CA GLN A 593 -12.79 -0.17 34.05
C GLN A 593 -11.95 -0.95 35.07
N ALA A 594 -12.32 -0.95 36.35
CA ALA A 594 -11.51 -1.64 37.37
C ALA A 594 -11.29 -3.14 37.09
N ALA A 595 -12.29 -3.79 36.49
CA ALA A 595 -12.27 -5.21 36.17
C ALA A 595 -11.57 -5.55 34.84
N SER A 596 -11.11 -4.57 34.04
CA SER A 596 -10.46 -4.85 32.75
C SER A 596 -9.32 -3.86 32.50
N ASP A 597 -8.15 -4.35 32.10
CA ASP A 597 -7.06 -3.48 31.64
C ASP A 597 -7.20 -3.10 30.16
N ASP A 598 -8.10 -3.79 29.45
CA ASP A 598 -8.17 -3.81 28.00
C ASP A 598 -9.40 -3.09 27.43
N ALA A 599 -10.45 -2.92 28.24
CA ALA A 599 -11.69 -2.25 27.86
C ALA A 599 -12.06 -1.16 28.86
N ASN A 600 -12.44 0.01 28.34
CA ASN A 600 -13.00 1.09 29.15
C ASN A 600 -14.53 1.06 29.14
N VAL A 601 -15.17 1.78 30.06
CA VAL A 601 -16.62 2.00 30.06
C VAL A 601 -16.99 3.30 29.36
N VAL A 602 -18.16 3.33 28.71
CA VAL A 602 -18.72 4.54 28.09
C VAL A 602 -19.30 5.46 29.15
N VAL A 603 -18.90 6.73 29.14
CA VAL A 603 -19.49 7.79 29.99
C VAL A 603 -20.16 8.90 29.18
N GLY A 604 -20.03 8.87 27.85
CA GLY A 604 -20.68 9.80 26.93
C GLY A 604 -20.25 9.56 25.48
N THR A 605 -20.73 10.41 24.58
CA THR A 605 -20.33 10.43 23.17
C THR A 605 -19.85 11.82 22.77
N ALA A 606 -18.99 11.90 21.76
CA ALA A 606 -18.52 13.14 21.19
C ALA A 606 -18.73 13.14 19.67
N ARG A 607 -19.20 14.26 19.14
CA ARG A 607 -19.42 14.48 17.71
C ARG A 607 -18.64 15.71 17.27
N ALA A 608 -17.72 15.52 16.33
CA ALA A 608 -16.82 16.56 15.84
C ALA A 608 -17.05 16.82 14.34
N PRO A 609 -17.77 17.89 13.97
CA PRO A 609 -17.87 18.33 12.59
C PRO A 609 -16.61 19.08 12.15
N TYR A 610 -16.19 18.88 10.91
CA TYR A 610 -15.05 19.57 10.30
C TYR A 610 -15.29 19.80 8.80
N GLU A 611 -14.97 20.98 8.27
CA GLU A 611 -15.18 21.31 6.86
C GLU A 611 -13.94 21.98 6.26
N TYR A 612 -13.58 21.60 5.04
CA TYR A 612 -12.48 22.21 4.30
C TYR A 612 -12.69 22.14 2.78
N SER A 613 -12.01 23.02 2.05
CA SER A 613 -12.07 23.06 0.59
C SER A 613 -10.70 23.23 -0.07
N ASN A 614 -10.58 22.79 -1.30
CA ASN A 614 -9.34 22.83 -2.08
C ASN A 614 -9.61 23.23 -3.53
N TRP A 615 -8.73 24.06 -4.06
CA TRP A 615 -8.58 24.32 -5.49
C TRP A 615 -7.37 23.55 -6.01
N LEU A 616 -7.57 22.78 -7.07
CA LEU A 616 -6.63 21.83 -7.65
C LEU A 616 -6.44 22.14 -9.14
N PRO A 617 -5.57 23.11 -9.49
CA PRO A 617 -5.19 23.34 -10.88
C PRO A 617 -4.35 22.17 -11.43
N SER A 618 -4.48 21.92 -12.73
CA SER A 618 -3.69 20.93 -13.46
C SER A 618 -3.37 21.43 -14.87
N LEU A 619 -2.16 21.14 -15.34
CA LEU A 619 -1.68 21.40 -16.69
C LEU A 619 -0.88 20.18 -17.15
N ASN A 620 -1.21 19.64 -18.32
CA ASN A 620 -0.47 18.56 -18.97
C ASN A 620 -0.26 18.93 -20.43
N LEU A 621 0.97 18.91 -20.92
CA LEU A 621 1.35 19.29 -22.29
C LEU A 621 2.31 18.26 -22.87
N VAL A 622 2.15 17.95 -24.15
CA VAL A 622 3.04 17.11 -24.94
C VAL A 622 3.36 17.85 -26.23
N LEU A 623 4.63 18.08 -26.47
CA LEU A 623 5.15 18.57 -27.73
C LEU A 623 5.72 17.37 -28.50
N ASP A 624 5.04 17.00 -29.57
CA ASP A 624 5.52 16.00 -30.52
C ASP A 624 6.61 16.68 -31.37
N MET A 625 7.87 16.64 -30.89
CA MET A 625 9.03 17.28 -31.55
C MET A 625 9.33 16.65 -32.90
N ARG A 626 9.12 15.34 -32.98
CA ARG A 626 9.10 14.50 -34.18
C ARG A 626 8.04 13.43 -33.97
N GLU A 627 7.76 12.63 -35.00
CA GLU A 627 6.85 11.48 -34.86
C GLU A 627 7.31 10.52 -33.74
N ASP A 628 8.61 10.40 -33.52
CA ASP A 628 9.24 9.42 -32.65
C ASP A 628 9.80 10.02 -31.34
N LEU A 629 9.75 11.34 -31.17
CA LEU A 629 10.39 12.07 -30.07
C LEU A 629 9.42 13.07 -29.44
N LEU A 630 9.11 12.86 -28.17
CA LEU A 630 8.14 13.66 -27.41
C LEU A 630 8.81 14.38 -26.25
N LEU A 631 8.41 15.63 -26.02
CA LEU A 631 8.69 16.37 -24.80
C LEU A 631 7.39 16.58 -24.03
N ARG A 632 7.33 16.08 -22.80
CA ARG A 632 6.12 16.13 -21.96
C ARG A 632 6.37 16.97 -20.71
N PHE A 633 5.44 17.85 -20.40
CA PHE A 633 5.45 18.68 -19.20
C PHE A 633 4.13 18.56 -18.45
N ALA A 634 4.19 18.45 -17.14
CA ALA A 634 3.00 18.52 -16.30
C ALA A 634 3.24 19.36 -15.05
N ALA A 635 2.19 20.04 -14.58
CA ALA A 635 2.18 20.76 -13.32
C ALA A 635 0.79 20.66 -12.69
N ALA A 636 0.71 20.34 -11.40
CA ALA A 636 -0.57 20.18 -10.74
C ALA A 636 -0.48 20.45 -9.24
N LYS A 637 -1.63 20.65 -8.60
CA LYS A 637 -1.79 20.52 -7.16
C LYS A 637 -2.61 19.29 -6.84
N VAL A 638 -2.12 18.47 -5.91
CA VAL A 638 -2.75 17.22 -5.46
C VAL A 638 -3.11 17.26 -3.98
N LEU A 639 -4.00 16.35 -3.59
CA LEU A 639 -4.59 16.24 -2.26
C LEU A 639 -4.66 14.77 -1.85
N VAL A 640 -4.28 14.45 -0.62
CA VAL A 640 -4.56 13.18 0.05
C VAL A 640 -5.23 13.49 1.39
N ARG A 641 -6.38 12.87 1.64
CA ARG A 641 -7.08 13.00 2.93
C ARG A 641 -6.24 12.38 4.06
N PRO A 642 -6.44 12.77 5.34
CA PRO A 642 -5.64 12.23 6.44
C PRO A 642 -5.62 10.70 6.42
N ILE A 643 -4.41 10.14 6.46
CA ILE A 643 -4.18 8.70 6.50
C ILE A 643 -4.52 8.24 7.91
N LEU A 644 -5.38 7.22 8.03
CA LEU A 644 -5.76 6.65 9.31
C LEU A 644 -4.92 5.40 9.53
N ASP A 645 -3.89 5.51 10.37
CA ASP A 645 -3.01 4.41 10.75
C ASP A 645 -3.01 4.20 12.28
N SER A 646 -2.21 3.25 12.75
CA SER A 646 -2.09 2.93 14.19
C SER A 646 -1.53 4.08 15.05
N ASN A 647 -0.90 5.08 14.44
CA ASN A 647 -0.39 6.27 15.11
C ASN A 647 -1.37 7.44 15.10
N THR A 648 -2.44 7.36 14.29
CA THR A 648 -3.47 8.39 14.17
C THR A 648 -4.59 8.11 15.16
N ALA A 649 -4.48 8.66 16.36
CA ALA A 649 -5.52 8.55 17.36
C ALA A 649 -6.74 9.42 16.96
N ILE A 650 -7.86 8.79 16.58
CA ILE A 650 -9.13 9.50 16.34
C ILE A 650 -9.95 9.64 17.62
N ALA A 651 -9.90 8.63 18.49
CA ALA A 651 -10.49 8.66 19.82
C ALA A 651 -9.39 8.87 20.87
N SER A 652 -9.70 9.64 21.92
CA SER A 652 -8.77 9.86 23.02
C SER A 652 -8.65 8.61 23.89
N THR A 653 -7.42 8.20 24.19
CA THR A 653 -7.13 7.08 25.10
C THR A 653 -6.32 7.58 26.30
N ILE A 654 -6.54 6.96 27.46
CA ILE A 654 -5.82 7.27 28.70
C ILE A 654 -5.48 5.94 29.36
N SER A 655 -4.21 5.75 29.69
CA SER A 655 -3.73 4.70 30.58
C SER A 655 -2.90 5.30 31.72
N THR A 656 -2.80 4.58 32.82
CA THR A 656 -2.14 5.10 34.04
C THR A 656 -1.30 4.02 34.69
N GLY A 657 -0.12 4.38 35.19
CA GLY A 657 0.70 3.50 36.03
C GLY A 657 1.33 4.29 37.17
N THR A 658 1.34 3.74 38.37
CA THR A 658 1.97 4.36 39.53
C THR A 658 3.27 3.63 39.85
N ASN A 659 4.37 4.38 39.94
CA ASN A 659 5.66 3.81 40.30
C ASN A 659 5.76 3.53 41.81
N THR A 660 6.80 2.82 42.24
CA THR A 660 7.03 2.48 43.66
C THR A 660 7.24 3.72 44.54
N GLY A 661 7.58 4.86 43.95
CA GLY A 661 7.72 6.16 44.64
C GLY A 661 6.41 6.93 44.81
N GLY A 662 5.28 6.38 44.36
CA GLY A 662 3.95 7.00 44.50
C GLY A 662 3.60 8.02 43.42
N THR A 663 4.47 8.27 42.44
CA THR A 663 4.16 9.12 41.29
C THR A 663 3.33 8.35 40.28
N THR A 664 2.18 8.90 39.90
CA THR A 664 1.36 8.33 38.82
C THR A 664 1.74 8.97 37.50
N THR A 665 2.00 8.13 36.48
CA THR A 665 2.17 8.56 35.10
C THR A 665 0.89 8.25 34.33
N TYR A 666 0.28 9.29 33.76
CA TYR A 666 -0.84 9.23 32.83
C TYR A 666 -0.28 9.27 31.41
N VAL A 667 -0.49 8.22 30.63
CA VAL A 667 -0.17 8.22 29.20
C VAL A 667 -1.47 8.49 28.44
N VAL A 668 -1.50 9.57 27.69
CA VAL A 668 -2.69 10.05 26.99
C VAL A 668 -2.39 10.13 25.50
N ALA A 669 -3.17 9.45 24.66
CA ALA A 669 -3.23 9.78 23.24
C ALA A 669 -4.45 10.65 22.99
N GLN A 670 -4.27 11.88 22.52
CA GLN A 670 -5.38 12.77 22.19
C GLN A 670 -6.00 12.40 20.85
N GLY A 671 -7.33 12.28 20.80
CA GLY A 671 -8.09 12.11 19.57
C GLY A 671 -8.06 13.36 18.69
N GLN A 672 -7.75 13.21 17.40
CA GLN A 672 -7.56 14.30 16.44
C GLN A 672 -8.56 14.21 15.30
N THR A 673 -9.66 14.96 15.43
CA THR A 673 -10.80 14.91 14.49
C THR A 673 -10.77 15.99 13.42
N ASP A 674 -9.82 16.92 13.49
CA ASP A 674 -9.72 18.13 12.65
C ASP A 674 -8.43 18.19 11.79
N LEU A 675 -7.74 17.05 11.64
CA LEU A 675 -6.57 16.94 10.78
C LEU A 675 -6.89 17.42 9.34
N LYS A 676 -6.05 18.34 8.84
CA LYS A 676 -6.09 18.83 7.46
C LYS A 676 -5.58 17.76 6.51
N ALA A 677 -6.10 17.79 5.30
CA ALA A 677 -5.59 16.97 4.22
C ALA A 677 -4.17 17.40 3.80
N LEU A 678 -3.37 16.40 3.44
CA LEU A 678 -2.04 16.55 2.87
C LEU A 678 -2.18 17.13 1.46
N THR A 679 -1.40 18.16 1.13
CA THR A 679 -1.41 18.74 -0.22
C THR A 679 -0.01 18.79 -0.79
N ALA A 680 0.12 18.70 -2.11
CA ALA A 680 1.39 18.92 -2.78
C ALA A 680 1.25 19.68 -4.09
N ASP A 681 2.11 20.67 -4.26
CA ASP A 681 2.37 21.27 -5.57
C ASP A 681 3.42 20.40 -6.27
N GLN A 682 3.18 20.03 -7.53
CA GLN A 682 4.07 19.13 -8.27
C GLN A 682 4.31 19.58 -9.71
N ALA A 683 5.47 19.22 -10.24
CA ALA A 683 5.84 19.41 -11.63
C ALA A 683 6.70 18.25 -12.15
N ASP A 684 6.53 17.94 -13.43
CA ASP A 684 7.17 16.84 -14.12
C ASP A 684 7.61 17.29 -15.52
N LEU A 685 8.78 16.82 -15.96
CA LEU A 685 9.30 17.02 -17.32
C LEU A 685 9.90 15.71 -17.82
N SER A 686 9.52 15.27 -19.02
CA SER A 686 9.97 14.00 -19.61
C SER A 686 10.35 14.17 -21.07
N LEU A 687 11.44 13.53 -21.49
CA LEU A 687 11.84 13.35 -22.88
C LEU A 687 11.73 11.86 -23.23
N GLU A 688 10.95 11.56 -24.26
CA GLU A 688 10.55 10.20 -24.62
C GLU A 688 10.90 9.95 -26.09
N TRP A 689 11.81 8.99 -26.33
CA TRP A 689 12.21 8.60 -27.68
C TRP A 689 11.77 7.17 -27.95
N TYR A 690 10.95 6.99 -28.98
CA TYR A 690 10.41 5.72 -29.44
C TYR A 690 11.11 5.36 -30.75
N TYR A 691 11.57 4.13 -30.91
CA TYR A 691 12.35 3.76 -32.10
C TYR A 691 12.27 2.26 -32.39
N GLY A 692 12.50 1.90 -33.66
CA GLY A 692 12.50 0.50 -34.10
C GLY A 692 11.20 -0.25 -33.74
N ASN A 693 11.33 -1.56 -33.54
CA ASN A 693 10.19 -2.46 -33.31
C ASN A 693 9.92 -2.64 -31.81
N GLY A 694 9.40 -1.59 -31.18
CA GLY A 694 9.07 -1.59 -29.74
C GLY A 694 10.23 -1.18 -28.84
N GLY A 695 11.18 -0.38 -29.35
CA GLY A 695 12.21 0.26 -28.54
C GLY A 695 11.73 1.60 -27.98
N ALA A 696 12.07 1.89 -26.72
CA ALA A 696 11.87 3.21 -26.13
C ALA A 696 12.92 3.55 -25.09
N LEU A 697 13.34 4.81 -25.09
CA LEU A 697 14.18 5.42 -24.06
C LEU A 697 13.44 6.63 -23.47
N THR A 698 13.31 6.66 -22.16
CA THR A 698 12.60 7.72 -21.43
C THR A 698 13.47 8.28 -20.32
N VAL A 699 13.50 9.61 -20.21
CA VAL A 699 14.19 10.34 -19.16
C VAL A 699 13.21 11.36 -18.58
N ALA A 700 12.87 11.23 -17.31
CA ALA A 700 11.94 12.12 -16.65
C ALA A 700 12.52 12.70 -15.35
N GLY A 701 12.23 13.96 -15.08
CA GLY A 701 12.52 14.63 -13.81
C GLY A 701 11.21 15.06 -13.14
N PHE A 702 11.16 14.96 -11.81
CA PHE A 702 9.99 15.36 -11.04
C PHE A 702 10.35 16.16 -9.79
N TRP A 703 9.42 17.00 -9.37
CA TRP A 703 9.50 17.81 -8.18
C TRP A 703 8.15 17.86 -7.46
N LYS A 704 8.16 17.79 -6.13
CA LYS A 704 6.98 17.89 -5.26
C LYS A 704 7.29 18.75 -4.05
N ASN A 705 6.32 19.54 -3.60
CA ASN A 705 6.38 20.36 -2.40
C ASN A 705 5.16 20.09 -1.54
N ILE A 706 5.35 19.25 -0.52
CA ILE A 706 4.29 18.65 0.29
C ILE A 706 4.08 19.50 1.55
N LYS A 707 2.82 19.66 1.97
CA LYS A 707 2.43 20.36 3.20
C LYS A 707 1.39 19.58 3.99
N ASN A 708 1.27 19.92 5.26
CA ASN A 708 0.32 19.35 6.21
C ASN A 708 0.53 17.85 6.46
N GLY A 709 1.77 17.37 6.39
CA GLY A 709 2.11 16.01 6.85
C GLY A 709 1.79 15.89 8.34
N THR A 710 1.39 14.72 8.82
CA THR A 710 1.03 14.54 10.23
C THR A 710 2.20 13.96 11.00
N PHE A 711 2.40 14.43 12.23
CA PHE A 711 3.40 13.89 13.15
C PHE A 711 2.84 13.87 14.57
N ASN A 712 3.35 12.95 15.39
CA ASN A 712 3.01 12.84 16.80
C ASN A 712 4.04 13.61 17.63
N SER A 713 3.57 14.38 18.60
CA SER A 713 4.43 15.10 19.53
C SER A 713 3.88 14.99 20.95
N ILE A 714 4.79 15.00 21.93
CA ILE A 714 4.42 15.11 23.34
C ILE A 714 4.11 16.59 23.62
N VAL A 715 2.95 16.86 24.20
CA VAL A 715 2.44 18.20 24.48
C VAL A 715 2.15 18.37 25.97
N CYS A 716 2.28 19.60 26.48
CA CYS A 716 1.86 19.95 27.82
C CYS A 716 0.80 21.07 27.78
N PRO A 717 -0.49 20.73 27.61
CA PRO A 717 -1.57 21.71 27.65
C PRO A 717 -1.71 22.30 29.05
N ALA A 718 -2.25 23.52 29.18
CA ALA A 718 -2.43 24.18 30.48
C ALA A 718 -3.33 23.39 31.46
N ALA A 719 -4.22 22.55 30.92
CA ALA A 719 -4.99 21.59 31.70
C ALA A 719 -5.38 20.38 30.85
N PHE A 720 -5.63 19.25 31.50
CA PHE A 720 -6.21 18.04 30.91
C PHE A 720 -7.26 17.45 31.85
N ASN A 721 -8.47 17.20 31.36
CA ASN A 721 -9.62 16.72 32.15
C ASN A 721 -9.84 17.47 33.49
N GLY A 722 -9.60 18.79 33.49
CA GLY A 722 -9.76 19.65 34.67
C GLY A 722 -8.54 19.68 35.61
N THR A 723 -7.53 18.83 35.40
CA THR A 723 -6.25 18.91 36.11
C THR A 723 -5.37 19.97 35.46
N VAL A 724 -4.92 20.97 36.23
CA VAL A 724 -3.95 21.97 35.76
C VAL A 724 -2.59 21.31 35.61
N LEU A 725 -1.94 21.54 34.46
CA LEU A 725 -0.64 20.97 34.15
C LEU A 725 0.39 22.07 33.89
N SER A 726 1.65 21.75 34.15
CA SER A 726 2.80 22.63 33.88
C SER A 726 4.04 21.81 33.58
N SER A 727 4.99 22.36 32.84
CA SER A 727 6.27 21.69 32.62
C SER A 727 7.17 21.81 33.84
N ASN A 728 7.72 20.69 34.32
CA ASN A 728 8.72 20.67 35.38
C ASN A 728 10.14 21.01 34.83
N ALA A 729 11.14 21.03 35.70
CA ALA A 729 12.53 21.33 35.33
C ALA A 729 13.19 20.27 34.42
N ALA A 730 12.65 19.04 34.37
CA ALA A 730 13.09 17.98 33.47
C ALA A 730 12.38 18.04 32.10
N GLY A 731 11.39 18.94 31.94
CA GLY A 731 10.59 19.08 30.72
C GLY A 731 9.31 18.24 30.71
N ASP A 732 9.03 17.46 31.76
CA ASP A 732 7.82 16.65 31.84
C ASP A 732 6.59 17.51 32.11
N CYS A 733 5.45 17.14 31.54
CA CYS A 733 4.19 17.74 31.91
C CYS A 733 3.70 17.13 33.22
N VAL A 734 3.48 17.94 34.25
CA VAL A 734 3.11 17.45 35.59
C VAL A 734 1.92 18.19 36.18
N SER A 735 1.16 17.50 37.02
CA SER A 735 0.14 18.10 37.88
C SER A 735 0.77 18.78 39.11
N SER A 736 -0.05 19.52 39.87
CA SER A 736 0.36 20.10 41.16
C SER A 736 0.83 19.05 42.19
N ASN A 737 0.43 17.79 42.04
CA ASN A 737 0.77 16.70 42.95
C ASN A 737 2.05 15.95 42.53
N GLY A 738 2.68 16.37 41.42
CA GLY A 738 3.88 15.73 40.88
C GLY A 738 3.60 14.51 39.97
N ASP A 739 2.34 14.18 39.71
CA ASP A 739 1.97 13.16 38.73
C ASP A 739 2.35 13.62 37.31
N ILE A 740 2.87 12.69 36.51
CA ILE A 740 3.37 12.95 35.15
C ILE A 740 2.27 12.68 34.13
N TYR A 741 2.16 13.53 33.13
CA TYR A 741 1.23 13.42 32.00
C TYR A 741 2.01 13.36 30.69
N GLU A 742 2.15 12.17 30.13
CA GLU A 742 2.70 11.95 28.79
C GLU A 742 1.57 12.06 27.77
N ILE A 743 1.25 13.28 27.36
CA ILE A 743 0.18 13.55 26.41
C ILE A 743 0.75 13.61 25.00
N THR A 744 0.36 12.66 24.15
CA THR A 744 0.72 12.64 22.73
C THR A 744 -0.42 13.18 21.89
N ALA A 745 -0.11 14.11 20.99
CA ALA A 745 -1.05 14.68 20.03
C ALA A 745 -0.52 14.55 18.60
N THR A 746 -1.39 14.11 17.68
CA THR A 746 -1.13 14.15 16.23
C THR A 746 -1.48 15.54 15.69
N THR A 747 -0.54 16.21 15.03
CA THR A 747 -0.80 17.53 14.43
C THR A 747 -0.28 17.61 13.00
N ASN A 748 -0.81 18.54 12.20
CA ASN A 748 -0.25 18.84 10.89
C ASN A 748 1.04 19.67 11.05
N ASP A 749 2.15 19.18 10.48
CA ASP A 749 3.42 19.88 10.37
C ASP A 749 3.24 21.18 9.54
N PRO A 750 3.57 22.35 10.11
CA PRO A 750 3.49 23.63 9.40
C PRO A 750 4.57 23.79 8.32
N SER A 751 5.64 22.99 8.37
CA SER A 751 6.74 23.01 7.41
C SER A 751 6.34 22.39 6.06
N LYS A 752 7.22 22.55 5.07
CA LYS A 752 7.04 21.95 3.75
C LYS A 752 8.15 20.95 3.49
N VAL A 753 7.80 19.77 3.00
CA VAL A 753 8.76 18.74 2.59
C VAL A 753 8.90 18.75 1.08
N LYS A 754 10.11 19.04 0.61
CA LYS A 754 10.42 18.98 -0.82
C LYS A 754 10.93 17.60 -1.20
N ILE A 755 10.44 17.09 -2.31
CA ILE A 755 10.97 15.90 -2.98
C ILE A 755 11.36 16.30 -4.39
N ARG A 756 12.52 15.84 -4.83
CA ARG A 756 12.92 15.89 -6.25
C ARG A 756 13.47 14.54 -6.67
N GLY A 757 13.44 14.23 -7.94
CA GLY A 757 14.00 12.99 -8.43
C GLY A 757 13.98 12.88 -9.94
N TYR A 758 14.48 11.75 -10.42
CA TYR A 758 14.48 11.43 -11.83
C TYR A 758 14.23 9.94 -12.06
N GLU A 759 13.63 9.64 -13.21
CA GLU A 759 13.28 8.31 -13.68
C GLU A 759 13.93 8.08 -15.04
N LEU A 760 14.50 6.90 -15.23
CA LEU A 760 15.04 6.41 -16.50
C LEU A 760 14.30 5.12 -16.85
N GLY A 761 13.91 4.97 -18.11
CA GLY A 761 13.29 3.75 -18.62
C GLY A 761 13.84 3.39 -19.98
N TRP A 762 14.19 2.12 -20.18
CA TRP A 762 14.68 1.60 -21.45
C TRP A 762 14.05 0.24 -21.75
N THR A 763 13.38 0.16 -22.89
CA THR A 763 12.87 -1.09 -23.48
C THR A 763 13.51 -1.29 -24.84
N GLN A 764 13.97 -2.50 -25.13
CA GLN A 764 14.67 -2.82 -26.37
C GLN A 764 14.33 -4.25 -26.82
N SER A 765 13.82 -4.37 -28.05
CA SER A 765 13.86 -5.64 -28.79
C SER A 765 15.26 -5.84 -29.39
N LEU A 766 15.78 -7.06 -29.31
CA LEU A 766 17.07 -7.46 -29.85
C LEU A 766 16.93 -8.24 -31.18
N ASP A 767 15.73 -8.33 -31.73
CA ASP A 767 15.44 -9.09 -32.97
C ASP A 767 16.27 -8.58 -34.16
N ALA A 768 16.55 -7.27 -34.20
CA ALA A 768 17.38 -6.67 -35.24
C ALA A 768 18.89 -6.93 -35.07
N TRP A 769 19.33 -7.39 -33.89
CA TRP A 769 20.76 -7.53 -33.55
C TRP A 769 21.19 -8.98 -33.34
N LEU A 770 20.24 -9.86 -33.04
CA LEU A 770 20.50 -11.27 -32.78
C LEU A 770 19.97 -12.14 -33.92
N PRO A 771 20.64 -13.27 -34.21
CA PRO A 771 20.18 -14.20 -35.26
C PRO A 771 18.94 -15.02 -34.86
N ILE A 772 18.41 -14.81 -33.66
CA ILE A 772 17.25 -15.50 -33.10
C ILE A 772 16.27 -14.43 -32.64
N ASP A 773 15.07 -14.45 -33.20
CA ASP A 773 13.99 -13.54 -32.81
C ASP A 773 13.44 -13.87 -31.42
N GLY A 774 12.79 -12.87 -30.82
CA GLY A 774 12.07 -12.97 -29.55
C GLY A 774 12.84 -12.48 -28.34
N PHE A 775 14.11 -12.09 -28.50
CA PHE A 775 14.92 -11.58 -27.39
C PHE A 775 14.65 -10.09 -27.15
N GLY A 776 14.59 -9.71 -25.89
CA GLY A 776 14.54 -8.31 -25.51
C GLY A 776 14.76 -8.10 -24.02
N PHE A 777 14.76 -6.83 -23.63
CA PHE A 777 14.78 -6.47 -22.23
C PHE A 777 14.00 -5.19 -21.96
N THR A 778 13.63 -5.03 -20.69
CA THR A 778 13.11 -3.78 -20.14
C THR A 778 13.84 -3.49 -18.83
N THR A 779 14.24 -2.24 -18.63
CA THR A 779 14.86 -1.79 -17.39
C THR A 779 14.38 -0.40 -17.02
N ASN A 780 14.25 -0.16 -15.74
CA ASN A 780 13.93 1.15 -15.20
C ASN A 780 14.78 1.45 -13.95
N PHE A 781 15.01 2.73 -13.72
CA PHE A 781 15.71 3.25 -12.56
C PHE A 781 15.01 4.51 -12.06
N THR A 782 14.89 4.66 -10.75
CA THR A 782 14.32 5.84 -10.11
C THR A 782 15.20 6.26 -8.94
N ARG A 783 15.55 7.55 -8.90
CA ARG A 783 16.23 8.19 -7.77
C ARG A 783 15.33 9.25 -7.18
N VAL A 784 15.08 9.16 -5.89
CA VAL A 784 14.32 10.12 -5.09
C VAL A 784 15.26 10.82 -4.12
N ILE A 785 15.13 12.13 -3.99
CA ILE A 785 15.97 12.99 -3.14
C ILE A 785 15.02 13.77 -2.22
N PRO A 786 14.70 13.24 -1.04
CA PRO A 786 13.83 13.91 -0.07
C PRO A 786 14.60 14.97 0.73
N GLN A 787 13.91 16.04 1.11
CA GLN A 787 14.32 16.94 2.18
C GLN A 787 13.98 16.28 3.54
N ARG A 788 14.88 16.35 4.54
CA ARG A 788 14.76 15.62 5.83
C ARG A 788 14.88 16.50 7.08
N ASP A 789 14.96 17.81 6.94
CA ASP A 789 15.11 18.80 8.02
C ASP A 789 13.75 19.29 8.59
N THR A 790 12.74 18.41 8.59
CA THR A 790 11.36 18.70 9.01
C THR A 790 10.86 17.63 9.98
N ASP A 791 9.87 17.96 10.82
CA ASP A 791 9.28 17.02 11.78
C ASP A 791 8.46 15.92 11.08
N PHE A 792 7.76 16.27 10.00
CA PHE A 792 7.16 15.29 9.12
C PHE A 792 8.24 14.58 8.31
N LYS A 793 8.37 13.27 8.55
CA LYS A 793 9.18 12.37 7.74
C LYS A 793 8.30 11.58 6.78
N ILE A 794 8.73 11.52 5.53
CA ILE A 794 8.11 10.64 4.55
C ILE A 794 8.60 9.23 4.79
N ARG A 795 7.67 8.37 5.18
CA ARG A 795 7.96 7.01 5.60
C ARG A 795 7.88 6.02 4.45
N ASN A 796 8.46 4.84 4.64
CA ASN A 796 8.58 3.81 3.60
C ASN A 796 9.26 4.32 2.32
N LEU A 797 10.07 5.39 2.41
CA LEU A 797 10.70 6.01 1.24
C LEU A 797 12.05 5.39 0.91
N SER A 798 12.10 4.66 -0.20
CA SER A 798 13.38 4.21 -0.79
C SER A 798 13.89 5.23 -1.78
N GLU A 799 15.15 5.63 -1.60
CA GLU A 799 15.76 6.64 -2.47
C GLU A 799 16.21 6.09 -3.82
N GLN A 800 16.54 4.80 -3.94
CA GLN A 800 16.92 4.17 -5.21
C GLN A 800 16.14 2.89 -5.44
N THR A 801 15.55 2.78 -6.61
CA THR A 801 14.82 1.58 -7.02
C THR A 801 15.08 1.31 -8.47
N TRP A 802 15.25 0.04 -8.83
CA TRP A 802 15.39 -0.35 -10.23
C TRP A 802 14.84 -1.74 -10.45
N ASN A 803 14.32 -1.95 -11.66
CA ASN A 803 13.88 -3.26 -12.12
C ASN A 803 14.56 -3.54 -13.46
N ALA A 804 14.96 -4.78 -13.68
CA ALA A 804 15.56 -5.23 -14.93
C ALA A 804 15.02 -6.61 -15.29
N THR A 805 14.38 -6.71 -16.45
CA THR A 805 13.82 -7.95 -16.97
C THR A 805 14.41 -8.24 -18.33
N ALA A 806 15.05 -9.39 -18.47
CA ALA A 806 15.40 -9.96 -19.76
C ALA A 806 14.38 -11.03 -20.14
N TYR A 807 14.05 -11.11 -21.42
CA TYR A 807 13.09 -12.08 -21.92
C TYR A 807 13.52 -12.67 -23.27
N TRP A 808 13.03 -13.87 -23.51
CA TRP A 808 13.03 -14.53 -24.80
C TRP A 808 11.68 -15.20 -25.04
N GLU A 809 11.12 -15.07 -26.24
CA GLU A 809 9.87 -15.72 -26.60
C GLU A 809 9.86 -16.17 -28.07
N SER A 810 9.55 -17.44 -28.29
CA SER A 810 9.30 -18.05 -29.59
C SER A 810 7.83 -18.47 -29.69
N ALA A 811 7.45 -19.11 -30.80
CA ALA A 811 6.08 -19.63 -30.98
C ALA A 811 5.66 -20.65 -29.91
N HIS A 812 6.60 -21.39 -29.33
CA HIS A 812 6.31 -22.48 -28.38
C HIS A 812 6.94 -22.30 -27.01
N TYR A 813 7.99 -21.49 -26.86
CA TYR A 813 8.74 -21.38 -25.62
C TYR A 813 8.92 -19.93 -25.24
N SER A 814 8.83 -19.64 -23.94
CA SER A 814 9.23 -18.34 -23.39
C SER A 814 10.09 -18.51 -22.14
N ALA A 815 10.96 -17.55 -21.90
CA ALA A 815 11.77 -17.46 -20.70
C ALA A 815 11.88 -16.00 -20.27
N ARG A 816 11.74 -15.75 -18.98
CA ARG A 816 11.85 -14.41 -18.38
C ARG A 816 12.63 -14.49 -17.08
N VAL A 817 13.56 -13.57 -16.89
CA VAL A 817 14.32 -13.41 -15.65
C VAL A 817 14.22 -11.95 -15.24
N SER A 818 13.83 -11.72 -13.99
CA SER A 818 13.62 -10.37 -13.45
C SER A 818 14.44 -10.16 -12.19
N LEU A 819 15.13 -9.03 -12.14
CA LEU A 819 15.82 -8.51 -10.97
C LEU A 819 15.11 -7.25 -10.50
N ASN A 820 14.75 -7.24 -9.23
CA ASN A 820 14.05 -6.12 -8.62
C ASN A 820 14.83 -5.64 -7.40
N HIS A 821 15.17 -4.36 -7.36
CA HIS A 821 15.94 -3.77 -6.27
C HIS A 821 15.24 -2.58 -5.65
N ARG A 822 15.34 -2.53 -4.32
CA ARG A 822 14.91 -1.41 -3.50
C ARG A 822 16.01 -1.11 -2.49
N SER A 823 16.45 0.16 -2.44
CA SER A 823 17.39 0.63 -1.43
C SER A 823 16.76 0.63 -0.04
N GLU A 824 17.59 0.83 0.98
CA GLU A 824 17.12 1.00 2.35
C GLU A 824 16.05 2.09 2.50
N TYR A 825 15.19 1.93 3.49
CA TYR A 825 14.09 2.84 3.80
C TYR A 825 13.73 2.82 5.29
N GLU A 826 13.23 3.95 5.78
CA GLU A 826 12.82 4.15 7.19
C GLU A 826 11.36 3.71 7.37
N GLN A 827 11.12 2.89 8.40
CA GLN A 827 9.80 2.54 8.93
C GLN A 827 9.68 3.09 10.34
N ASP A 828 8.55 3.72 10.66
CA ASP A 828 8.24 4.13 12.03
C ASP A 828 7.31 3.10 12.72
N SER A 829 6.81 3.46 13.91
CA SER A 829 5.91 2.61 14.69
C SER A 829 4.53 2.38 14.06
N SER A 830 4.14 3.18 13.07
CA SER A 830 2.88 2.98 12.34
C SER A 830 3.03 2.02 11.18
N ASP A 831 4.19 2.02 10.52
CA ASP A 831 4.45 1.14 9.38
C ASP A 831 5.04 -0.22 9.82
N SER A 832 5.59 -0.29 11.04
CA SER A 832 6.18 -1.52 11.57
C SER A 832 5.65 -1.90 12.94
N PHE A 833 4.94 -3.03 12.99
CA PHE A 833 4.64 -3.71 14.25
C PHE A 833 5.92 -4.12 15.01
N PHE A 834 7.00 -4.39 14.28
CA PHE A 834 8.23 -4.99 14.81
C PHE A 834 9.18 -3.98 15.47
N ALA A 835 8.97 -2.67 15.33
CA ALA A 835 9.80 -1.68 16.02
C ALA A 835 8.99 -0.44 16.42
N ARG A 836 8.63 -0.36 17.70
CA ARG A 836 7.89 0.79 18.26
C ARG A 836 8.67 2.11 18.19
N GLU A 837 9.99 2.06 18.05
CA GLU A 837 10.85 3.23 17.94
C GLU A 837 11.26 3.52 16.49
N GLY A 838 10.70 2.78 15.53
CA GLY A 838 11.12 2.77 14.14
C GLY A 838 12.45 2.06 13.89
N HIS A 839 12.75 1.82 12.61
CA HIS A 839 13.98 1.21 12.13
C HIS A 839 14.24 1.51 10.65
N ILE A 840 15.40 1.09 10.17
CA ILE A 840 15.79 1.16 8.76
C ILE A 840 15.87 -0.25 8.18
N MET A 841 15.01 -0.54 7.21
CA MET A 841 15.06 -1.78 6.43
C MET A 841 16.26 -1.74 5.50
N LYS A 842 17.07 -2.79 5.47
CA LYS A 842 18.24 -2.91 4.56
C LYS A 842 17.78 -3.01 3.11
N ALA A 843 18.68 -2.62 2.19
CA ALA A 843 18.46 -2.79 0.77
C ALA A 843 18.28 -4.27 0.39
N ARG A 844 17.37 -4.55 -0.54
CA ARG A 844 17.04 -5.90 -1.01
C ARG A 844 17.05 -5.96 -2.53
N THR A 845 17.66 -7.01 -3.08
CA THR A 845 17.59 -7.36 -4.52
C THR A 845 17.00 -8.76 -4.65
N GLN A 846 15.84 -8.88 -5.29
CA GLN A 846 15.16 -10.14 -5.53
C GLN A 846 15.34 -10.62 -6.96
N LEU A 847 15.55 -11.93 -7.14
CA LEU A 847 15.61 -12.61 -8.43
C LEU A 847 14.39 -13.53 -8.59
N ASP A 848 13.66 -13.34 -9.68
CA ASP A 848 12.51 -14.14 -10.08
C ASP A 848 12.71 -14.68 -11.51
N ALA A 849 12.19 -15.86 -11.81
CA ALA A 849 12.25 -16.44 -13.15
C ALA A 849 10.94 -17.14 -13.53
N VAL A 850 10.59 -17.08 -14.81
CA VAL A 850 9.41 -17.74 -15.39
C VAL A 850 9.78 -18.39 -16.71
N LEU A 851 9.42 -19.65 -16.89
CA LEU A 851 9.53 -20.41 -18.13
C LEU A 851 8.12 -20.73 -18.62
N GLY A 852 7.86 -20.56 -19.91
CA GLY A 852 6.56 -20.84 -20.53
C GLY A 852 6.67 -21.82 -21.70
N TYR A 853 5.63 -22.62 -21.88
CA TYR A 853 5.47 -23.54 -22.99
C TYR A 853 4.07 -23.42 -23.59
N GLN A 854 3.99 -22.97 -24.84
CA GLN A 854 2.77 -22.87 -25.62
C GLN A 854 2.61 -24.13 -26.48
N VAL A 855 1.65 -24.99 -26.12
CA VAL A 855 1.38 -26.23 -26.87
C VAL A 855 0.76 -25.90 -28.23
N ASN A 856 -0.21 -25.00 -28.23
CA ASN A 856 -0.92 -24.45 -29.39
C ASN A 856 -1.62 -23.16 -28.97
N ASP A 857 -2.36 -22.48 -29.86
CA ASP A 857 -3.01 -21.20 -29.55
C ASP A 857 -4.00 -21.23 -28.37
N LYS A 858 -4.47 -22.42 -27.98
CA LYS A 858 -5.47 -22.64 -26.93
C LYS A 858 -4.88 -23.10 -25.60
N LEU A 859 -3.73 -23.79 -25.58
CA LEU A 859 -3.18 -24.41 -24.37
C LEU A 859 -1.74 -23.95 -24.11
N SER A 860 -1.50 -23.44 -22.91
CA SER A 860 -0.17 -23.02 -22.45
C SER A 860 0.10 -23.44 -21.00
N PHE A 861 1.38 -23.57 -20.68
CA PHE A 861 1.88 -23.86 -19.34
C PHE A 861 2.97 -22.87 -18.94
N GLN A 862 3.10 -22.57 -17.65
CA GLN A 862 4.20 -21.79 -17.10
C GLN A 862 4.74 -22.39 -15.80
N LEU A 863 6.06 -22.40 -15.65
CA LEU A 863 6.76 -22.70 -14.41
C LEU A 863 7.43 -21.43 -13.91
N GLY A 864 7.08 -20.97 -12.71
CA GLY A 864 7.69 -19.78 -12.12
C GLY A 864 8.35 -20.05 -10.78
N GLY A 865 9.40 -19.30 -10.50
CA GLY A 865 10.12 -19.26 -9.23
C GLY A 865 10.28 -17.83 -8.74
N LEU A 866 9.88 -17.60 -7.50
CA LEU A 866 9.92 -16.31 -6.81
C LEU A 866 10.96 -16.34 -5.69
N ASN A 867 11.69 -15.24 -5.53
CA ASN A 867 12.77 -15.09 -4.55
C ASN A 867 13.81 -16.23 -4.63
N LEU A 868 14.29 -16.55 -5.84
CA LEU A 868 15.20 -17.68 -6.08
C LEU A 868 16.51 -17.60 -5.30
N THR A 869 16.92 -16.40 -4.90
CA THR A 869 18.11 -16.16 -4.06
C THR A 869 17.86 -16.36 -2.55
N ASN A 870 16.63 -16.68 -2.13
CA ASN A 870 16.21 -16.75 -0.72
C ASN A 870 16.65 -15.54 0.10
N ARG A 871 16.36 -14.32 -0.39
CA ARG A 871 16.77 -13.10 0.31
C ARG A 871 15.91 -12.92 1.55
N LYS A 872 16.59 -12.70 2.69
CA LYS A 872 15.99 -12.36 3.97
C LYS A 872 15.54 -10.90 4.00
N GLU A 873 14.62 -10.60 4.89
CA GLU A 873 14.30 -9.24 5.30
C GLU A 873 15.17 -8.89 6.50
N GLU A 874 15.82 -7.73 6.47
CA GLU A 874 16.75 -7.34 7.53
C GLU A 874 16.57 -5.87 7.86
N ALA A 875 16.69 -5.51 9.13
CA ALA A 875 16.66 -4.13 9.57
C ALA A 875 17.74 -3.84 10.62
N TYR A 876 18.09 -2.56 10.71
CA TYR A 876 18.90 -1.99 11.79
C TYR A 876 18.17 -0.77 12.37
N LYS A 877 18.50 -0.36 13.60
CA LYS A 877 17.76 0.74 14.25
C LYS A 877 18.04 2.10 13.58
N ASP A 878 19.28 2.54 13.64
CA ASP A 878 19.76 3.86 13.23
C ASP A 878 21.16 3.80 12.59
N ILE A 879 22.01 2.87 13.04
CA ILE A 879 23.30 2.55 12.42
C ILE A 879 23.39 1.07 12.03
N PRO A 880 24.08 0.70 10.94
CA PRO A 880 24.12 -0.68 10.45
C PRO A 880 24.62 -1.72 11.45
N SER A 881 25.49 -1.33 12.41
CA SER A 881 26.00 -2.22 13.45
C SER A 881 24.99 -2.53 14.56
N ARG A 882 23.86 -1.81 14.61
CA ARG A 882 22.79 -2.02 15.59
C ARG A 882 21.66 -2.82 14.95
N TRP A 883 21.88 -4.13 14.86
CA TRP A 883 20.91 -5.09 14.33
C TRP A 883 19.56 -4.95 15.02
N GLN A 884 18.46 -4.95 14.26
CA GLN A 884 17.11 -4.72 14.75
C GLN A 884 16.18 -5.89 14.45
N MET A 885 16.27 -6.46 13.24
CA MET A 885 15.36 -7.50 12.78
C MET A 885 16.01 -8.39 11.72
N THR A 886 15.66 -9.67 11.74
CA THR A 886 15.83 -10.62 10.64
C THR A 886 14.50 -11.35 10.39
N GLY A 887 14.08 -11.43 9.13
CA GLY A 887 12.85 -12.10 8.68
C GLY A 887 13.11 -13.06 7.52
N VAL A 888 12.45 -14.22 7.52
CA VAL A 888 12.57 -15.26 6.48
C VAL A 888 11.18 -15.70 5.99
N THR A 889 11.01 -15.75 4.67
CA THR A 889 9.77 -16.21 4.01
C THR A 889 10.03 -17.33 2.98
N GLY A 890 11.29 -17.62 2.68
CA GLY A 890 11.69 -18.65 1.71
C GLY A 890 11.50 -18.29 0.24
N ARG A 891 11.72 -19.32 -0.59
CA ARG A 891 11.42 -19.33 -2.03
C ARG A 891 10.01 -19.85 -2.27
N SER A 892 9.42 -19.51 -3.41
CA SER A 892 8.14 -20.07 -3.84
C SER A 892 8.19 -20.48 -5.30
N TYR A 893 7.54 -21.59 -5.63
CA TYR A 893 7.47 -22.13 -6.99
C TYR A 893 6.01 -22.33 -7.39
N TYR A 894 5.70 -22.19 -8.67
CA TYR A 894 4.37 -22.49 -9.17
C TYR A 894 4.40 -23.09 -10.56
N LEU A 895 3.40 -23.92 -10.85
CA LEU A 895 3.06 -24.41 -12.18
C LEU A 895 1.65 -23.91 -12.51
N SER A 896 1.50 -23.21 -13.63
CA SER A 896 0.20 -22.76 -14.14
C SER A 896 -0.08 -23.32 -15.54
N MET A 897 -1.36 -23.42 -15.86
CA MET A 897 -1.93 -23.85 -17.12
C MET A 897 -3.04 -22.87 -17.49
N GLN A 898 -3.11 -22.49 -18.75
CA GLN A 898 -4.23 -21.74 -19.32
C GLN A 898 -4.75 -22.48 -20.55
N TRP A 899 -6.06 -22.72 -20.57
CA TRP A 899 -6.74 -23.44 -21.64
C TRP A 899 -7.98 -22.66 -22.13
N ASP A 900 -7.95 -22.23 -23.40
CA ASP A 900 -9.13 -21.79 -24.14
C ASP A 900 -9.91 -23.01 -24.65
N MET A 901 -11.11 -23.22 -24.12
CA MET A 901 -11.90 -24.44 -24.30
C MET A 901 -12.80 -24.41 -25.55
N LEU A 902 -12.85 -23.29 -26.27
CA LEU A 902 -13.64 -23.12 -27.50
C LEU A 902 -12.76 -23.09 -28.74
#